data_AF-A0A4R2L0J4-F1
#
_entry.id   AF-A0A4R2L0J4-F1
#
_cell.length_a   1.000
_cell.length_b   1.000
_cell.length_c   1.000
_cell.angle_alpha   90.00
_cell.angle_beta   90.00
_cell.angle_gamma   90.00
#
_symmetry.space_group_name_H-M   'P 1'
#
loop_
_entity.id
_entity.type
_entity.pdbx_description
1 polymer ?
#
loop_
_entity_poly.entity_id
_entity_poly.type
_entity_poly.pdbx_seq_one_letter_code
_entity_poly.pdbx_strand_id
1 'polypeptide(L)'
;MRTFQVLQQLFATDHQTFVTGLFREFLNRNPTLEDLANFADSSESVRSKNEILESVIMSIEFQQLFSCSPSLISILQQIMCKEDYEFVTLLHNYMFGQHSKLMHIQQNVELLRTGVSKLEILEKHLLNDNMINYLCEGKIDPFKNSQINIQQILHDILKQDGHAFITQLYMELLSRNPRNDELKTFTKSMSLELSKTDIFKMLIQDPEFTALVQKKPLQSLMQFFQQLIKTDEETFVAKVYLECHGRTPDFDGFQHYVHLLKSGTSKLDILRTVLLSEEAVTRFHALNREDRKNTLISTDYSTLWPHMPIDKVFRENVKEILSAHKFPYSTNILVKTGGLGDFVQMTAVAKALKTKEPERPIVAIIGYCGSLFDEHPYIDLAIECGSMDLHQVTKSVVNLVENVFDLRYVSRAYGTWKNTDYYYKNLWFYNHFPNSGIRVSDLNKHVCDLMLYSLGLEKYANCNDVFIKPNLMIEKILGDYVVVSDSAGSVPGELKRWSEKGWDGLIKWLHSQGIIPVQLGVETDSLLHSGVMDLRGKTTPRQAAGYLKLSKGYIGIEGGIYHLAKAVGAPSVVIFASTSETCFAYPDTHVVTRRLCQPCWWNESWTQAKCLHGKKTCLNLPDLQSVTDAVSKILKTDESIF
;
A
#
# COMPACT_ATOMS: atom_id res chain seq x y z
N MET A 1 -0.49 -9.89 -12.34
CA MET A 1 -1.90 -9.68 -12.00
C MET A 1 -2.61 -11.02 -12.13
N ARG A 2 -3.51 -11.36 -11.20
CA ARG A 2 -4.28 -12.61 -11.26
C ARG A 2 -5.32 -12.53 -12.37
N THR A 3 -5.71 -13.67 -12.94
CA THR A 3 -6.69 -13.78 -14.04
C THR A 3 -7.96 -12.96 -13.79
N PHE A 4 -8.53 -13.07 -12.58
CA PHE A 4 -9.73 -12.30 -12.21
C PHE A 4 -9.50 -10.77 -12.18
N GLN A 5 -8.29 -10.29 -11.85
CA GLN A 5 -8.00 -8.85 -11.76
C GLN A 5 -7.95 -8.21 -13.13
N VAL A 6 -7.42 -8.94 -14.11
CA VAL A 6 -7.44 -8.54 -15.53
C VAL A 6 -8.88 -8.44 -16.00
N LEU A 7 -9.69 -9.47 -15.75
CA LEU A 7 -11.11 -9.46 -16.11
C LEU A 7 -11.86 -8.31 -15.42
N GLN A 8 -11.69 -8.10 -14.11
CA GLN A 8 -12.29 -6.94 -13.41
C GLN A 8 -11.96 -5.59 -14.06
N GLN A 9 -10.70 -5.39 -14.47
CA GLN A 9 -10.28 -4.15 -15.14
C GLN A 9 -10.94 -4.03 -16.51
N LEU A 10 -10.97 -5.09 -17.30
CA LEU A 10 -11.63 -5.11 -18.61
C LEU A 10 -13.14 -4.88 -18.47
N PHE A 11 -13.79 -5.48 -17.48
CA PHE A 11 -15.22 -5.29 -17.20
C PHE A 11 -15.55 -3.84 -16.81
N ALA A 12 -14.57 -3.05 -16.36
CA ALA A 12 -14.73 -1.62 -16.08
C ALA A 12 -14.50 -0.67 -17.28
N THR A 13 -13.95 -1.15 -18.42
CA THR A 13 -13.70 -0.30 -19.60
C THR A 13 -14.94 -0.14 -20.50
N ASP A 14 -14.85 0.63 -21.57
CA ASP A 14 -15.86 0.58 -22.63
C ASP A 14 -15.84 -0.78 -23.39
N HIS A 15 -16.85 -1.00 -24.22
CA HIS A 15 -17.05 -2.25 -24.97
C HIS A 15 -15.92 -2.60 -25.93
N GLN A 16 -15.38 -1.61 -26.65
CA GLN A 16 -14.33 -1.83 -27.63
C GLN A 16 -13.00 -2.16 -26.95
N THR A 17 -12.70 -1.44 -25.86
CA THR A 17 -11.53 -1.73 -25.01
C THR A 17 -11.65 -3.10 -24.35
N PHE A 18 -12.85 -3.50 -23.93
CA PHE A 18 -13.12 -4.83 -23.36
C PHE A 18 -12.82 -5.96 -24.36
N VAL A 19 -13.37 -5.87 -25.57
CA VAL A 19 -13.15 -6.86 -26.64
C VAL A 19 -11.68 -6.93 -27.00
N THR A 20 -11.03 -5.78 -27.18
CA THR A 20 -9.60 -5.73 -27.49
C THR A 20 -8.75 -6.37 -26.39
N GLY A 21 -9.09 -6.11 -25.12
CA GLY A 21 -8.42 -6.71 -23.98
C GLY A 21 -8.62 -8.23 -23.91
N LEU A 22 -9.85 -8.72 -24.12
CA LEU A 22 -10.13 -10.16 -24.13
C LEU A 22 -9.32 -10.91 -25.18
N PHE A 23 -9.26 -10.39 -26.40
CA PHE A 23 -8.48 -11.01 -27.47
C PHE A 23 -6.99 -11.05 -27.14
N ARG A 24 -6.46 -9.98 -26.53
CA ARG A 24 -5.06 -9.95 -26.10
C ARG A 24 -4.78 -10.95 -25.00
N GLU A 25 -5.65 -11.03 -24.00
CA GLU A 25 -5.40 -11.80 -22.77
C GLU A 25 -5.73 -13.29 -22.91
N PHE A 26 -6.76 -13.63 -23.70
CA PHE A 26 -7.25 -15.00 -23.84
C PHE A 26 -6.95 -15.63 -25.20
N LEU A 27 -6.71 -14.84 -26.25
CA LEU A 27 -6.37 -15.36 -27.60
C LEU A 27 -4.96 -14.98 -28.05
N ASN A 28 -4.21 -14.25 -27.21
CA ASN A 28 -2.82 -13.84 -27.45
C ASN A 28 -2.61 -13.06 -28.76
N ARG A 29 -3.63 -12.33 -29.24
CA ARG A 29 -3.57 -11.50 -30.45
C ARG A 29 -4.45 -10.27 -30.35
N ASN A 30 -4.28 -9.33 -31.28
CA ASN A 30 -5.26 -8.26 -31.45
C ASN A 30 -6.49 -8.77 -32.24
N PRO A 31 -7.69 -8.24 -31.98
CA PRO A 31 -8.85 -8.53 -32.82
C PRO A 31 -8.66 -7.95 -34.22
N THR A 32 -9.16 -8.65 -35.22
CA THR A 32 -9.28 -8.16 -36.60
C THR A 32 -10.44 -7.16 -36.73
N LEU A 33 -10.58 -6.50 -37.89
CA LEU A 33 -11.73 -5.64 -38.16
C LEU A 33 -13.05 -6.43 -38.18
N GLU A 34 -13.01 -7.69 -38.62
CA GLU A 34 -14.14 -8.60 -38.61
C GLU A 34 -14.50 -9.04 -37.17
N ASP A 35 -13.50 -9.33 -36.33
CA ASP A 35 -13.72 -9.62 -34.91
C ASP A 35 -14.40 -8.43 -34.20
N LEU A 36 -13.90 -7.21 -34.42
CA LEU A 36 -14.51 -6.01 -33.85
C LEU A 36 -15.93 -5.82 -34.38
N ALA A 37 -16.19 -6.03 -35.68
CA ALA A 37 -17.53 -5.93 -36.24
C ALA A 37 -18.51 -6.95 -35.64
N ASN A 38 -18.07 -8.20 -35.47
CA ASN A 38 -18.87 -9.29 -34.88
C ASN A 38 -19.27 -9.03 -33.42
N PHE A 39 -18.50 -8.21 -32.69
CA PHE A 39 -18.79 -7.84 -31.30
C PHE A 39 -19.27 -6.39 -31.12
N ALA A 40 -19.25 -5.55 -32.17
CA ALA A 40 -19.59 -4.13 -32.09
C ALA A 40 -20.96 -3.75 -32.67
N ASP A 41 -21.57 -4.52 -33.58
CA ASP A 41 -22.95 -4.20 -34.00
C ASP A 41 -23.63 -5.31 -34.82
N SER A 42 -24.80 -5.75 -34.37
CA SER A 42 -25.88 -6.20 -35.27
C SER A 42 -27.23 -6.14 -34.54
N SER A 43 -28.02 -5.11 -34.87
CA SER A 43 -29.47 -4.97 -34.76
C SER A 43 -30.19 -5.70 -33.60
N GLU A 44 -30.66 -4.91 -32.64
CA GLU A 44 -31.61 -5.18 -31.54
C GLU A 44 -31.07 -5.48 -30.13
N SER A 45 -29.82 -5.91 -29.95
CA SER A 45 -29.19 -5.87 -28.60
C SER A 45 -27.66 -5.96 -28.66
N VAL A 46 -26.96 -4.97 -28.09
CA VAL A 46 -25.52 -5.07 -27.82
C VAL A 46 -25.30 -6.28 -26.89
N ARG A 47 -24.54 -7.30 -27.34
CA ARG A 47 -24.18 -8.46 -26.49
C ARG A 47 -23.55 -7.95 -25.20
N SER A 48 -23.95 -8.48 -24.07
CA SER A 48 -23.35 -8.17 -22.79
C SER A 48 -21.89 -8.62 -22.74
N LYS A 49 -21.07 -7.99 -21.90
CA LYS A 49 -19.68 -8.41 -21.66
C LYS A 49 -19.55 -9.87 -21.21
N ASN A 50 -20.58 -10.40 -20.54
CA ASN A 50 -20.62 -11.81 -20.12
C ASN A 50 -20.72 -12.74 -21.34
N GLU A 51 -21.64 -12.45 -22.27
CA GLU A 51 -21.82 -13.23 -23.50
C GLU A 51 -20.58 -13.19 -24.40
N ILE A 52 -19.89 -12.05 -24.42
CA ILE A 52 -18.62 -11.91 -25.16
C ILE A 52 -17.51 -12.75 -24.51
N LEU A 53 -17.36 -12.69 -23.19
CA LEU A 53 -16.40 -13.51 -22.44
C LEU A 53 -16.64 -15.01 -22.68
N GLU A 54 -17.89 -15.43 -22.57
CA GLU A 54 -18.32 -16.81 -22.82
C GLU A 54 -17.99 -17.25 -24.25
N SER A 55 -18.32 -16.43 -25.25
CA SER A 55 -18.03 -16.71 -26.66
C SER A 55 -16.53 -16.91 -26.93
N VAL A 56 -15.67 -16.14 -26.26
CA VAL A 56 -14.20 -16.26 -26.42
C VAL A 56 -13.69 -17.53 -25.74
N ILE A 57 -14.08 -17.80 -24.49
CA ILE A 57 -13.63 -18.97 -23.71
C ILE A 57 -14.12 -20.30 -24.29
N MET A 58 -15.31 -20.31 -24.90
CA MET A 58 -15.88 -21.49 -25.54
C MET A 58 -15.39 -21.70 -26.98
N SER A 59 -14.61 -20.77 -27.53
CA SER A 59 -14.14 -20.86 -28.92
C SER A 59 -13.16 -22.02 -29.15
N ILE A 60 -13.14 -22.53 -30.39
CA ILE A 60 -12.15 -23.50 -30.87
C ILE A 60 -10.73 -22.90 -30.79
N GLU A 61 -10.61 -21.60 -31.07
CA GLU A 61 -9.34 -20.87 -31.02
C GLU A 61 -8.73 -20.93 -29.61
N PHE A 62 -9.51 -20.62 -28.57
CA PHE A 62 -9.08 -20.73 -27.18
C PHE A 62 -8.60 -22.15 -26.82
N GLN A 63 -9.31 -23.18 -27.28
CA GLN A 63 -8.94 -24.58 -27.05
C GLN A 63 -7.63 -24.98 -27.74
N GLN A 64 -7.43 -24.57 -28.99
CA GLN A 64 -6.24 -24.93 -29.77
C GLN A 64 -4.97 -24.39 -29.12
N LEU A 65 -5.04 -23.24 -28.45
CA LEU A 65 -3.90 -22.64 -27.75
C LEU A 65 -3.33 -23.53 -26.62
N PHE A 66 -4.11 -24.46 -26.06
CA PHE A 66 -3.61 -25.41 -25.05
C PHE A 66 -2.85 -26.60 -25.62
N SER A 67 -3.07 -26.88 -26.91
CA SER A 67 -2.46 -28.02 -27.61
C SER A 67 -1.17 -27.62 -28.33
N CYS A 68 -0.94 -26.32 -28.52
CA CYS A 68 0.23 -25.79 -29.23
C CYS A 68 1.41 -25.53 -28.29
N SER A 69 2.59 -26.02 -28.68
CA SER A 69 3.86 -25.55 -28.11
C SER A 69 4.06 -24.06 -28.42
N PRO A 70 4.69 -23.26 -27.54
CA PRO A 70 5.04 -21.88 -27.87
C PRO A 70 5.92 -21.85 -29.11
N SER A 71 5.65 -20.93 -30.03
CA SER A 71 6.50 -20.74 -31.20
C SER A 71 7.89 -20.21 -30.77
N LEU A 72 8.90 -20.48 -31.59
CA LEU A 72 10.27 -20.04 -31.38
C LEU A 72 10.34 -18.53 -31.12
N ILE A 73 9.69 -17.73 -31.96
CA ILE A 73 9.66 -16.27 -31.79
C ILE A 73 9.01 -15.83 -30.47
N SER A 74 7.98 -16.54 -29.99
CA SER A 74 7.39 -16.27 -28.66
C SER A 74 8.38 -16.54 -27.53
N ILE A 75 9.19 -17.59 -27.64
CA ILE A 75 10.23 -17.93 -26.66
C ILE A 75 11.32 -16.85 -26.67
N LEU A 76 11.75 -16.44 -27.85
CA LEU A 76 12.78 -15.41 -28.00
C LEU A 76 12.32 -14.06 -27.44
N GLN A 77 11.09 -13.63 -27.71
CA GLN A 77 10.50 -12.42 -27.12
C GLN A 77 10.47 -12.47 -25.58
N GLN A 78 10.15 -13.63 -24.99
CA GLN A 78 10.17 -13.82 -23.54
C GLN A 78 11.56 -13.74 -22.93
N ILE A 79 12.59 -14.22 -23.63
CA ILE A 79 13.98 -14.13 -23.18
C ILE A 79 14.48 -12.68 -23.29
N MET A 80 14.21 -12.02 -24.42
CA MET A 80 14.67 -10.66 -24.73
C MET A 80 14.15 -9.58 -23.78
N CYS A 81 13.00 -9.80 -23.13
CA CYS A 81 12.39 -8.82 -22.21
C CYS A 81 12.95 -8.87 -20.78
N LYS A 82 13.87 -9.78 -20.46
CA LYS A 82 14.43 -9.98 -19.12
C LYS A 82 15.63 -9.07 -18.83
N GLU A 83 15.88 -8.82 -17.55
CA GLU A 83 17.09 -8.14 -17.08
C GLU A 83 18.35 -8.92 -17.46
N ASP A 84 19.48 -8.25 -17.56
CA ASP A 84 20.70 -8.77 -18.21
C ASP A 84 21.14 -10.14 -17.71
N TYR A 85 21.16 -10.36 -16.40
CA TYR A 85 21.51 -11.65 -15.82
C TYR A 85 20.51 -12.76 -16.15
N GLU A 86 19.21 -12.46 -16.09
CA GLU A 86 18.13 -13.42 -16.36
C GLU A 86 18.00 -13.71 -17.85
N PHE A 87 18.15 -12.71 -18.72
CA PHE A 87 18.26 -12.86 -20.18
C PHE A 87 19.36 -13.86 -20.54
N VAL A 88 20.59 -13.66 -20.03
CA VAL A 88 21.71 -14.55 -20.33
C VAL A 88 21.45 -15.95 -19.81
N THR A 89 20.94 -16.07 -18.58
CA THR A 89 20.66 -17.37 -17.94
C THR A 89 19.60 -18.16 -18.70
N LEU A 90 18.49 -17.52 -19.08
CA LEU A 90 17.40 -18.18 -19.82
C LEU A 90 17.82 -18.52 -21.23
N LEU A 91 18.48 -17.60 -21.95
CA LEU A 91 19.00 -17.87 -23.29
C LEU A 91 19.85 -19.13 -23.28
N HIS A 92 20.78 -19.23 -22.33
CA HIS A 92 21.63 -20.40 -22.15
C HIS A 92 20.83 -21.67 -21.81
N ASN A 93 19.87 -21.60 -20.89
CA ASN A 93 19.06 -22.75 -20.51
C ASN A 93 18.22 -23.28 -21.68
N TYR A 94 17.59 -22.40 -22.46
CA TYR A 94 16.76 -22.77 -23.62
C TYR A 94 17.60 -23.26 -24.81
N MET A 95 18.83 -22.74 -24.96
CA MET A 95 19.74 -23.13 -26.03
C MET A 95 20.48 -24.44 -25.71
N PHE A 96 20.81 -24.75 -24.46
CA PHE A 96 21.69 -25.87 -24.12
C PHE A 96 21.10 -26.91 -23.15
N GLY A 97 19.91 -26.67 -22.58
CA GLY A 97 19.17 -27.66 -21.78
C GLY A 97 19.81 -28.05 -20.44
N GLN A 98 20.93 -27.44 -20.02
CA GLN A 98 21.62 -27.68 -18.75
C GLN A 98 21.78 -26.37 -17.97
N HIS A 99 21.97 -26.44 -16.64
CA HIS A 99 22.43 -25.28 -15.86
C HIS A 99 23.78 -24.83 -16.39
N SER A 100 23.79 -23.72 -17.12
CA SER A 100 25.02 -23.21 -17.71
C SER A 100 26.09 -22.96 -16.66
N LYS A 101 27.33 -23.33 -17.00
CA LYS A 101 28.50 -23.04 -16.16
C LYS A 101 28.56 -21.53 -15.92
N LEU A 102 28.73 -21.13 -14.66
CA LEU A 102 28.73 -19.73 -14.22
C LEU A 102 29.63 -18.83 -15.09
N MET A 103 30.75 -19.36 -15.60
CA MET A 103 31.67 -18.65 -16.49
C MET A 103 31.02 -18.18 -17.81
N HIS A 104 30.15 -18.97 -18.44
CA HIS A 104 29.49 -18.57 -19.70
C HIS A 104 28.42 -17.50 -19.47
N ILE A 105 27.76 -17.54 -18.30
CA ILE A 105 26.82 -16.50 -17.88
C ILE A 105 27.58 -15.20 -17.61
N GLN A 106 28.70 -15.28 -16.88
CA GLN A 106 29.54 -14.12 -16.58
C GLN A 106 30.09 -13.44 -17.83
N GLN A 107 30.53 -14.20 -18.84
CA GLN A 107 31.05 -13.64 -20.10
C GLN A 107 30.01 -12.82 -20.86
N ASN A 108 28.79 -13.32 -21.03
CA ASN A 108 27.74 -12.59 -21.75
C ASN A 108 27.18 -11.42 -20.93
N VAL A 109 27.13 -11.54 -19.59
CA VAL A 109 26.79 -10.41 -18.70
C VAL A 109 27.83 -9.29 -18.78
N GLU A 110 29.11 -9.64 -18.92
CA GLU A 110 30.17 -8.64 -19.11
C GLU A 110 30.09 -7.96 -20.48
N LEU A 111 29.74 -8.70 -21.54
CA LEU A 111 29.48 -8.10 -22.86
C LEU A 111 28.34 -7.06 -22.80
N LEU A 112 27.25 -7.36 -22.10
CA LEU A 112 26.15 -6.41 -21.87
C LEU A 112 26.64 -5.15 -21.13
N ARG A 113 27.49 -5.30 -20.11
CA ARG A 113 28.09 -4.17 -19.38
C ARG A 113 29.00 -3.31 -20.26
N THR A 114 29.67 -3.90 -21.24
CA THR A 114 30.50 -3.18 -22.22
C THR A 114 29.69 -2.55 -23.37
N GLY A 115 28.37 -2.68 -23.37
CA GLY A 115 27.48 -2.02 -24.32
C GLY A 115 27.03 -2.88 -25.52
N VAL A 116 27.38 -4.16 -25.56
CA VAL A 116 26.83 -5.10 -26.57
C VAL A 116 25.35 -5.32 -26.26
N SER A 117 24.48 -5.22 -27.26
CA SER A 117 23.04 -5.39 -27.08
C SER A 117 22.63 -6.86 -26.89
N LYS A 118 21.46 -7.08 -26.29
CA LYS A 118 20.83 -8.41 -26.19
C LYS A 118 20.60 -9.05 -27.56
N LEU A 119 20.28 -8.22 -28.57
CA LEU A 119 20.07 -8.68 -29.94
C LEU A 119 21.36 -9.25 -30.52
N GLU A 120 22.47 -8.51 -30.40
CA GLU A 120 23.78 -8.97 -30.87
C GLU A 120 24.22 -10.27 -30.18
N ILE A 121 23.94 -10.42 -28.89
CA ILE A 121 24.20 -11.68 -28.17
C ILE A 121 23.31 -12.81 -28.68
N LEU A 122 22.02 -12.57 -28.88
CA LEU A 122 21.08 -13.56 -29.39
C LEU A 122 21.47 -14.04 -30.79
N GLU A 123 21.73 -13.11 -31.70
CA GLU A 123 22.17 -13.40 -33.07
C GLU A 123 23.49 -14.18 -33.07
N LYS A 124 24.46 -13.80 -32.22
CA LYS A 124 25.72 -14.54 -32.07
C LYS A 124 25.51 -16.01 -31.68
N HIS A 125 24.50 -16.32 -30.86
CA HIS A 125 24.17 -17.70 -30.50
C HIS A 125 23.42 -18.42 -31.62
N LEU A 126 22.41 -17.79 -32.23
CA LEU A 126 21.62 -18.39 -33.31
C LEU A 126 22.42 -18.62 -34.60
N LEU A 127 23.39 -17.76 -34.88
CA LEU A 127 24.23 -17.81 -36.09
C LEU A 127 25.55 -18.57 -35.88
N ASN A 128 25.73 -19.22 -34.73
CA ASN A 128 26.96 -19.96 -34.44
C ASN A 128 27.10 -21.19 -35.34
N ASP A 129 28.12 -21.23 -36.21
CA ASP A 129 28.30 -22.32 -37.18
C ASP A 129 28.47 -23.70 -36.50
N ASN A 130 29.09 -23.78 -35.32
CA ASN A 130 29.20 -25.05 -34.59
C ASN A 130 27.84 -25.55 -34.13
N MET A 131 26.95 -24.64 -33.70
CA MET A 131 25.59 -24.99 -33.32
C MET A 131 24.78 -25.41 -34.55
N ILE A 132 24.85 -24.65 -35.64
CA ILE A 132 24.13 -24.96 -36.89
C ILE A 132 24.55 -26.34 -37.43
N ASN A 133 25.86 -26.64 -37.45
CA ASN A 133 26.36 -27.94 -37.87
C ASN A 133 25.87 -29.06 -36.93
N TYR A 134 25.87 -28.83 -35.62
CA TYR A 134 25.37 -29.78 -34.64
C TYR A 134 23.87 -30.09 -34.81
N LEU A 135 23.06 -29.09 -35.16
CA LEU A 135 21.63 -29.25 -35.49
C LEU A 135 21.43 -30.08 -36.76
N CYS A 136 22.26 -29.90 -37.78
CA CYS A 136 22.18 -30.67 -39.03
C CYS A 136 22.63 -32.12 -38.89
N GLU A 137 23.58 -32.40 -37.98
CA GLU A 137 24.12 -33.76 -37.73
C GLU A 137 23.20 -34.65 -36.87
N GLY A 138 22.12 -34.12 -36.30
CA GLY A 138 21.11 -34.89 -35.56
C GLY A 138 21.57 -35.44 -34.20
N LYS A 139 22.68 -34.93 -33.65
CA LYS A 139 23.27 -35.39 -32.37
C LYS A 139 22.60 -34.74 -31.15
N ILE A 140 21.27 -34.63 -31.11
CA ILE A 140 20.57 -34.01 -29.98
C ILE A 140 20.32 -35.06 -28.90
N ASP A 141 20.85 -34.85 -27.69
CA ASP A 141 20.56 -35.73 -26.55
C ASP A 141 19.07 -35.61 -26.16
N PRO A 142 18.32 -36.72 -26.06
CA PRO A 142 16.94 -36.69 -25.63
C PRO A 142 16.86 -36.36 -24.13
N PHE A 143 16.39 -35.14 -23.81
CA PHE A 143 16.19 -34.71 -22.44
C PHE A 143 14.93 -35.37 -21.83
N LYS A 144 15.03 -35.86 -20.60
CA LYS A 144 13.93 -36.53 -19.86
C LYS A 144 12.83 -35.61 -19.32
N ASN A 145 12.95 -34.29 -19.49
CA ASN A 145 12.04 -33.31 -18.87
C ASN A 145 11.20 -32.51 -19.88
N SER A 146 10.05 -32.04 -19.42
CA SER A 146 9.00 -31.31 -20.14
C SER A 146 9.36 -29.85 -20.52
N GLN A 147 10.64 -29.51 -20.66
CA GLN A 147 11.09 -28.14 -20.91
C GLN A 147 11.31 -27.90 -22.42
N ILE A 148 10.91 -26.73 -22.90
CA ILE A 148 11.02 -26.36 -24.32
C ILE A 148 12.49 -26.10 -24.68
N ASN A 149 12.96 -26.59 -25.82
CA ASN A 149 14.35 -26.48 -26.27
C ASN A 149 14.42 -25.86 -27.68
N ILE A 150 15.13 -24.73 -27.81
CA ILE A 150 15.28 -24.01 -29.08
C ILE A 150 16.02 -24.87 -30.12
N GLN A 151 17.02 -25.65 -29.71
CA GLN A 151 17.75 -26.54 -30.61
C GLN A 151 16.82 -27.61 -31.21
N GLN A 152 15.95 -28.20 -30.40
CA GLN A 152 15.02 -29.22 -30.87
C GLN A 152 14.06 -28.64 -31.92
N ILE A 153 13.50 -27.45 -31.65
CA ILE A 153 12.60 -26.75 -32.59
C ILE A 153 13.33 -26.46 -33.90
N LEU A 154 14.54 -25.89 -33.83
CA LEU A 154 15.33 -25.57 -35.03
C LEU A 154 15.70 -26.82 -35.84
N HIS A 155 16.08 -27.90 -35.17
CA HIS A 155 16.36 -29.18 -35.82
C HIS A 155 15.11 -29.76 -36.50
N ASP A 156 13.94 -29.69 -35.85
CA ASP A 156 12.69 -30.19 -36.43
C ASP A 156 12.24 -29.36 -37.63
N ILE A 157 12.50 -28.05 -37.64
CA ILE A 157 12.33 -27.20 -38.82
C ILE A 157 13.30 -27.63 -39.93
N LEU A 158 14.60 -27.74 -39.63
CA LEU A 158 15.66 -28.06 -40.61
C LEU A 158 15.52 -29.46 -41.22
N LYS A 159 14.84 -30.39 -40.52
CA LYS A 159 14.47 -31.71 -41.03
C LYS A 159 13.42 -31.69 -42.14
N GLN A 160 12.58 -30.66 -42.20
CA GLN A 160 11.56 -30.56 -43.25
C GLN A 160 12.18 -30.14 -44.58
N ASP A 161 11.48 -30.39 -45.69
CA ASP A 161 11.93 -30.03 -47.04
C ASP A 161 10.92 -29.16 -47.79
N GLY A 162 11.41 -28.44 -48.81
CA GLY A 162 10.58 -27.67 -49.75
C GLY A 162 9.64 -26.66 -49.07
N HIS A 163 8.37 -26.66 -49.48
CA HIS A 163 7.37 -25.72 -48.95
C HIS A 163 7.11 -25.88 -47.45
N ALA A 164 7.20 -27.10 -46.92
CA ALA A 164 6.96 -27.36 -45.50
C ALA A 164 8.02 -26.68 -44.63
N PHE A 165 9.30 -26.82 -45.02
CA PHE A 165 10.42 -26.10 -44.40
C PHE A 165 10.19 -24.59 -44.37
N ILE A 166 9.92 -23.98 -45.53
CA ILE A 166 9.75 -22.52 -45.64
C ILE A 166 8.56 -22.05 -44.80
N THR A 167 7.43 -22.77 -44.86
CA THR A 167 6.22 -22.40 -44.12
C THR A 167 6.43 -22.50 -42.62
N GLN A 168 7.00 -23.61 -42.14
CA GLN A 168 7.28 -23.76 -40.71
C GLN A 168 8.28 -22.71 -40.23
N LEU A 169 9.33 -22.43 -41.01
CA LEU A 169 10.33 -21.44 -40.67
C LEU A 169 9.74 -20.03 -40.53
N TYR A 170 8.86 -19.63 -41.45
CA TYR A 170 8.14 -18.36 -41.40
C TYR A 170 7.17 -18.28 -40.20
N MET A 171 6.46 -19.36 -39.92
CA MET A 171 5.55 -19.43 -38.77
C MET A 171 6.32 -19.31 -37.44
N GLU A 172 7.46 -19.99 -37.33
CA GLU A 172 8.26 -20.04 -36.10
C GLU A 172 9.08 -18.77 -35.85
N LEU A 173 9.61 -18.13 -36.90
CA LEU A 173 10.43 -16.91 -36.77
C LEU A 173 9.66 -15.60 -36.94
N LEU A 174 8.62 -15.59 -37.78
CA LEU A 174 7.91 -14.36 -38.16
C LEU A 174 6.42 -14.35 -37.74
N SER A 175 5.91 -15.43 -37.14
CA SER A 175 4.50 -15.55 -36.73
C SER A 175 3.48 -15.34 -37.85
N ARG A 176 3.85 -15.67 -39.10
CA ARG A 176 2.96 -15.58 -40.26
C ARG A 176 3.31 -16.62 -41.31
N ASN A 177 2.38 -16.88 -42.23
CA ASN A 177 2.68 -17.64 -43.43
C ASN A 177 3.55 -16.81 -44.41
N PRO A 178 4.40 -17.47 -45.22
CA PRO A 178 5.09 -16.80 -46.31
C PRO A 178 4.07 -16.31 -47.35
N ARG A 179 4.31 -15.15 -47.94
CA ARG A 179 3.54 -14.68 -49.09
C ARG A 179 3.81 -15.57 -50.30
N ASN A 180 2.87 -15.62 -51.23
CA ASN A 180 2.96 -16.51 -52.40
C ASN A 180 4.20 -16.24 -53.27
N ASP A 181 4.68 -15.00 -53.32
CA ASP A 181 5.91 -14.57 -53.99
C ASP A 181 7.18 -14.98 -53.21
N GLU A 182 7.19 -14.83 -51.89
CA GLU A 182 8.28 -15.28 -51.00
C GLU A 182 8.47 -16.81 -51.11
N LEU A 183 7.37 -17.56 -51.03
CA LEU A 183 7.39 -19.02 -51.11
C LEU A 183 7.95 -19.50 -52.46
N LYS A 184 7.50 -18.89 -53.56
CA LYS A 184 8.01 -19.20 -54.91
C LYS A 184 9.49 -18.86 -55.05
N THR A 185 9.92 -17.74 -54.48
CA THR A 185 11.31 -17.26 -54.55
C THR A 185 12.24 -18.23 -53.84
N PHE A 186 11.98 -18.57 -52.57
CA PHE A 186 12.84 -19.49 -51.82
C PHE A 186 12.83 -20.90 -52.41
N THR A 187 11.69 -21.40 -52.89
CA THR A 187 11.60 -22.73 -53.52
C THR A 187 12.44 -22.79 -54.79
N LYS A 188 12.46 -21.72 -55.61
CA LYS A 188 13.32 -21.63 -56.79
C LYS A 188 14.80 -21.53 -56.40
N SER A 189 15.14 -20.73 -55.40
CA SER A 189 16.53 -20.57 -54.94
C SER A 189 17.12 -21.85 -54.36
N MET A 190 16.34 -22.67 -53.65
CA MET A 190 16.78 -23.99 -53.16
C MET A 190 17.14 -24.96 -54.30
N SER A 191 16.57 -24.79 -55.50
CA SER A 191 16.94 -25.59 -56.69
C SER A 191 18.25 -25.13 -57.35
N LEU A 192 18.81 -24.00 -56.91
CA LEU A 192 20.00 -23.34 -57.45
C LEU A 192 21.12 -23.21 -56.38
N GLU A 193 21.27 -24.23 -55.53
CA GLU A 193 22.33 -24.38 -54.50
C GLU A 193 22.21 -23.53 -53.22
N LEU A 194 21.12 -22.75 -53.01
CA LEU A 194 20.93 -22.09 -51.71
C LEU A 194 20.60 -23.12 -50.62
N SER A 195 21.41 -23.17 -49.56
CA SER A 195 21.21 -24.14 -48.48
C SER A 195 20.09 -23.70 -47.52
N LYS A 196 19.50 -24.65 -46.79
CA LYS A 196 18.54 -24.34 -45.71
C LYS A 196 19.15 -23.42 -44.65
N THR A 197 20.44 -23.57 -44.39
CA THR A 197 21.19 -22.73 -43.45
C THR A 197 21.32 -21.30 -43.94
N ASP A 198 21.46 -21.07 -45.26
CA ASP A 198 21.50 -19.71 -45.81
C ASP A 198 20.14 -19.03 -45.67
N ILE A 199 19.04 -19.73 -45.94
CA ILE A 199 17.68 -19.21 -45.78
C ILE A 199 17.40 -18.86 -44.30
N PHE A 200 17.83 -19.73 -43.37
CA PHE A 200 17.72 -19.45 -41.94
C PHE A 200 18.51 -18.19 -41.54
N LYS A 201 19.77 -18.07 -41.98
CA LYS A 201 20.61 -16.89 -41.70
C LYS A 201 19.98 -15.61 -42.27
N MET A 202 19.44 -15.66 -43.48
CA MET A 202 18.74 -14.54 -44.12
C MET A 202 17.54 -14.06 -43.29
N LEU A 203 16.73 -14.96 -42.74
CA LEU A 203 15.56 -14.59 -41.94
C LEU A 203 15.92 -14.06 -40.55
N ILE A 204 16.97 -14.59 -39.91
CA ILE A 204 17.46 -14.04 -38.63
C ILE A 204 18.01 -12.61 -38.81
N GLN A 205 18.60 -12.32 -39.96
CA GLN A 205 19.12 -11.00 -40.29
C GLN A 205 18.05 -10.05 -40.88
N ASP A 206 16.81 -10.51 -41.03
CA ASP A 206 15.73 -9.70 -41.60
C ASP A 206 15.24 -8.64 -40.60
N PRO A 207 14.98 -7.39 -41.03
CA PRO A 207 14.40 -6.35 -40.18
C PRO A 207 13.07 -6.75 -39.52
N GLU A 208 12.26 -7.58 -40.19
CA GLU A 208 11.00 -8.11 -39.65
C GLU A 208 11.26 -8.98 -38.42
N PHE A 209 12.27 -9.86 -38.47
CA PHE A 209 12.68 -10.67 -37.32
C PHE A 209 13.18 -9.79 -36.18
N THR A 210 14.01 -8.79 -36.48
CA THR A 210 14.53 -7.85 -35.48
C THR A 210 13.39 -7.11 -34.76
N ALA A 211 12.44 -6.57 -35.52
CA ALA A 211 11.28 -5.87 -34.98
C ALA A 211 10.40 -6.80 -34.14
N LEU A 212 10.23 -8.05 -34.56
CA LEU A 212 9.45 -9.04 -33.82
C LEU A 212 10.14 -9.50 -32.54
N VAL A 213 11.45 -9.74 -32.54
CA VAL A 213 12.16 -10.27 -31.36
C VAL A 213 12.30 -9.21 -30.26
N GLN A 214 12.40 -7.93 -30.64
CA GLN A 214 12.42 -6.79 -29.72
C GLN A 214 11.02 -6.39 -29.23
N LYS A 215 9.96 -6.86 -29.91
CA LYS A 215 8.59 -6.62 -29.48
C LYS A 215 8.37 -7.28 -28.12
N LYS A 216 7.93 -6.50 -27.15
CA LYS A 216 7.52 -7.07 -25.86
C LYS A 216 6.46 -8.14 -26.12
N PRO A 217 6.64 -9.37 -25.62
CA PRO A 217 5.63 -10.41 -25.76
C PRO A 217 4.34 -9.87 -25.15
N LEU A 218 3.21 -10.13 -25.80
CA LEU A 218 1.91 -9.93 -25.17
C LEU A 218 1.89 -10.86 -23.96
N GLN A 219 2.05 -10.31 -22.76
CA GLN A 219 1.84 -11.05 -21.53
C GLN A 219 0.35 -11.30 -21.46
N SER A 220 -0.06 -12.50 -21.87
CA SER A 220 -1.46 -12.92 -21.89
C SER A 220 -1.68 -14.00 -20.84
N LEU A 221 -2.88 -14.02 -20.25
CA LEU A 221 -3.32 -15.07 -19.33
C LEU A 221 -3.22 -16.47 -19.96
N MET A 222 -3.26 -16.56 -21.29
CA MET A 222 -3.08 -17.82 -22.02
C MET A 222 -1.77 -18.53 -21.66
N GLN A 223 -0.64 -17.82 -21.57
CA GLN A 223 0.65 -18.45 -21.23
C GLN A 223 0.62 -19.08 -19.83
N PHE A 224 -0.09 -18.44 -18.91
CA PHE A 224 -0.30 -18.98 -17.58
C PHE A 224 -1.17 -20.24 -17.62
N PHE A 225 -2.30 -20.22 -18.35
CA PHE A 225 -3.18 -21.37 -18.43
C PHE A 225 -2.51 -22.58 -19.11
N GLN A 226 -1.67 -22.36 -20.11
CA GLN A 226 -0.86 -23.43 -20.74
C GLN A 226 0.08 -24.11 -19.74
N GLN A 227 0.69 -23.35 -18.82
CA GLN A 227 1.52 -23.92 -17.75
C GLN A 227 0.67 -24.62 -16.70
N LEU A 228 -0.50 -24.05 -16.39
CA LEU A 228 -1.42 -24.58 -15.38
C LEU A 228 -1.93 -25.97 -15.76
N ILE A 229 -2.33 -26.19 -17.01
CA ILE A 229 -2.83 -27.50 -17.47
C ILE A 229 -1.77 -28.61 -17.33
N LYS A 230 -0.48 -28.27 -17.35
CA LYS A 230 0.64 -29.24 -17.21
C LYS A 230 0.92 -29.66 -15.76
N THR A 231 0.31 -29.02 -14.76
CA THR A 231 0.47 -29.38 -13.34
C THR A 231 -0.32 -30.64 -12.99
N ASP A 232 -0.05 -31.28 -11.84
CA ASP A 232 -0.88 -32.39 -11.33
C ASP A 232 -2.32 -31.93 -11.00
N GLU A 233 -3.24 -32.87 -10.83
CA GLU A 233 -4.67 -32.59 -10.65
C GLU A 233 -4.97 -31.70 -9.43
N GLU A 234 -4.26 -31.91 -8.33
CA GLU A 234 -4.47 -31.19 -7.08
C GLU A 234 -3.94 -29.75 -7.19
N THR A 235 -2.72 -29.59 -7.71
CA THR A 235 -2.13 -28.28 -8.01
C THR A 235 -2.96 -27.50 -9.01
N PHE A 236 -3.50 -28.17 -10.03
CA PHE A 236 -4.36 -27.55 -11.04
C PHE A 236 -5.62 -26.95 -10.39
N VAL A 237 -6.38 -27.73 -9.62
CA VAL A 237 -7.63 -27.28 -8.98
C VAL A 237 -7.37 -26.12 -8.02
N ALA A 238 -6.34 -26.22 -7.17
CA ALA A 238 -6.00 -25.18 -6.21
C ALA A 238 -5.66 -23.85 -6.89
N LYS A 239 -4.89 -23.90 -7.98
CA LYS A 239 -4.49 -22.69 -8.72
C LYS A 239 -5.63 -22.11 -9.56
N VAL A 240 -6.49 -22.93 -10.16
CA VAL A 240 -7.67 -22.44 -10.91
C VAL A 240 -8.59 -21.63 -10.00
N TYR A 241 -8.86 -22.11 -8.78
CA TYR A 241 -9.65 -21.37 -7.79
C TYR A 241 -8.99 -20.06 -7.37
N LEU A 242 -7.69 -20.10 -7.09
CA LEU A 242 -6.95 -18.92 -6.68
C LEU A 242 -6.96 -17.82 -7.74
N GLU A 243 -6.91 -18.21 -9.01
CA GLU A 243 -6.81 -17.30 -10.15
C GLU A 243 -8.15 -16.80 -10.67
N CYS A 244 -9.18 -17.64 -10.62
CA CYS A 244 -10.51 -17.27 -11.13
C CYS A 244 -11.41 -16.69 -10.03
N HIS A 245 -11.27 -17.14 -8.79
CA HIS A 245 -12.12 -16.73 -7.65
C HIS A 245 -11.37 -15.90 -6.59
N GLY A 246 -10.04 -15.84 -6.64
CA GLY A 246 -9.22 -15.05 -5.70
C GLY A 246 -8.97 -15.72 -4.35
N ARG A 247 -9.46 -16.95 -4.15
CA ARG A 247 -9.39 -17.73 -2.89
C ARG A 247 -8.93 -19.17 -3.15
N THR A 248 -8.51 -19.88 -2.11
CA THR A 248 -8.35 -21.34 -2.19
C THR A 248 -9.72 -22.02 -2.24
N PRO A 249 -9.84 -23.20 -2.88
CA PRO A 249 -11.08 -23.97 -2.83
C PRO A 249 -11.36 -24.38 -1.38
N ASP A 250 -12.64 -24.44 -1.03
CA ASP A 250 -13.08 -25.15 0.17
C ASP A 250 -12.90 -26.67 -0.02
N PHE A 251 -13.04 -27.42 1.07
CA PHE A 251 -12.78 -28.86 1.06
C PHE A 251 -13.66 -29.60 0.04
N ASP A 252 -14.94 -29.25 -0.03
CA ASP A 252 -15.90 -29.91 -0.91
C ASP A 252 -15.65 -29.58 -2.38
N GLY A 253 -15.40 -28.32 -2.73
CA GLY A 253 -15.05 -27.88 -4.08
C GLY A 253 -13.73 -28.50 -4.55
N PHE A 254 -12.73 -28.60 -3.66
CA PHE A 254 -11.46 -29.25 -3.97
C PHE A 254 -11.66 -30.74 -4.28
N GLN A 255 -12.35 -31.48 -3.40
CA GLN A 255 -12.61 -32.91 -3.59
C GLN A 255 -13.46 -33.17 -4.84
N HIS A 256 -14.47 -32.34 -5.10
CA HIS A 256 -15.34 -32.46 -6.26
C HIS A 256 -14.55 -32.37 -7.58
N TYR A 257 -13.77 -31.31 -7.78
CA TYR A 257 -13.05 -31.14 -9.03
C TYR A 257 -11.87 -32.10 -9.20
N VAL A 258 -11.18 -32.48 -8.11
CA VAL A 258 -10.16 -33.53 -8.15
C VAL A 258 -10.78 -34.88 -8.52
N HIS A 259 -11.96 -35.19 -7.99
CA HIS A 259 -12.70 -36.41 -8.36
C HIS A 259 -13.11 -36.39 -9.84
N LEU A 260 -13.63 -35.27 -10.35
CA LEU A 260 -13.98 -35.12 -11.77
C LEU A 260 -12.79 -35.36 -12.69
N LEU A 261 -11.62 -34.79 -12.38
CA LEU A 261 -10.38 -35.03 -13.12
C LEU A 261 -9.97 -36.51 -13.08
N LYS A 262 -10.01 -37.14 -11.91
CA LYS A 262 -9.71 -38.58 -11.74
C LYS A 262 -10.72 -39.48 -12.45
N SER A 263 -11.94 -39.00 -12.67
CA SER A 263 -13.01 -39.70 -13.39
C SER A 263 -13.00 -39.44 -14.91
N GLY A 264 -12.07 -38.61 -15.41
CA GLY A 264 -11.83 -38.40 -16.84
C GLY A 264 -12.30 -37.07 -17.42
N THR A 265 -12.81 -36.13 -16.61
CA THR A 265 -13.09 -34.76 -17.08
C THR A 265 -11.78 -34.05 -17.42
N SER A 266 -11.76 -33.28 -18.52
CA SER A 266 -10.54 -32.58 -18.91
C SER A 266 -10.29 -31.34 -18.05
N LYS A 267 -9.00 -30.99 -17.85
CA LYS A 267 -8.61 -29.74 -17.17
C LYS A 267 -9.16 -28.50 -17.86
N LEU A 268 -9.28 -28.53 -19.20
CA LEU A 268 -9.86 -27.41 -19.95
C LEU A 268 -11.35 -27.21 -19.61
N ASP A 269 -12.10 -28.29 -19.47
CA ASP A 269 -13.53 -28.20 -19.13
C ASP A 269 -13.73 -27.69 -17.69
N ILE A 270 -12.87 -28.11 -16.76
CA ILE A 270 -12.87 -27.57 -15.40
C ILE A 270 -12.52 -26.07 -15.41
N LEU A 271 -11.51 -25.66 -16.17
CA LEU A 271 -11.13 -24.24 -16.28
C LEU A 271 -12.27 -23.38 -16.83
N ARG A 272 -12.95 -23.84 -17.89
CA ARG A 272 -14.13 -23.16 -18.47
C ARG A 272 -15.25 -23.02 -17.44
N THR A 273 -15.57 -24.12 -16.75
CA THR A 273 -16.61 -24.16 -15.72
C THR A 273 -16.36 -23.15 -14.61
N VAL A 274 -15.11 -23.06 -14.12
CA VAL A 274 -14.77 -22.13 -13.05
C VAL A 274 -14.75 -20.67 -13.53
N LEU A 275 -14.17 -20.39 -14.71
CA LEU A 275 -14.10 -19.04 -15.28
C LEU A 275 -15.47 -18.43 -15.57
N LEU A 276 -16.43 -19.26 -15.99
CA LEU A 276 -17.77 -18.83 -16.39
C LEU A 276 -18.82 -19.00 -15.28
N SER A 277 -18.42 -19.45 -14.09
CA SER A 277 -19.33 -19.60 -12.95
C SER A 277 -19.94 -18.26 -12.52
N GLU A 278 -21.18 -18.29 -11.99
CA GLU A 278 -21.85 -17.09 -11.47
C GLU A 278 -21.01 -16.37 -10.39
N GLU A 279 -20.30 -17.13 -9.54
CA GLU A 279 -19.37 -16.57 -8.55
C GLU A 279 -18.26 -15.76 -9.22
N ALA A 280 -17.63 -16.30 -10.26
CA ALA A 280 -16.55 -15.64 -10.99
C ALA A 280 -17.07 -14.38 -11.70
N VAL A 281 -18.18 -14.50 -12.44
CA VAL A 281 -18.80 -13.38 -13.16
C VAL A 281 -19.20 -12.25 -12.21
N THR A 282 -19.84 -12.57 -11.08
CA THR A 282 -20.22 -11.58 -10.06
C THR A 282 -19.01 -10.83 -9.52
N ARG A 283 -17.89 -11.53 -9.33
CA ARG A 283 -16.61 -10.94 -8.89
C ARG A 283 -15.96 -10.08 -9.97
N PHE A 284 -16.14 -10.38 -11.26
CA PHE A 284 -15.63 -9.55 -12.36
C PHE A 284 -16.37 -8.20 -12.43
N HIS A 285 -17.67 -8.19 -12.15
CA HIS A 285 -18.49 -6.96 -12.10
C HIS A 285 -18.27 -6.13 -10.84
N ALA A 286 -17.69 -6.70 -9.79
CA ALA A 286 -17.42 -5.98 -8.55
C ALA A 286 -16.29 -4.96 -8.74
N LEU A 287 -16.62 -3.66 -8.79
CA LEU A 287 -15.62 -2.58 -8.72
C LEU A 287 -14.80 -2.72 -7.42
N ASN A 288 -13.50 -2.96 -7.60
CA ASN A 288 -12.52 -3.39 -6.62
C ASN A 288 -12.59 -2.70 -5.23
N ARG A 289 -13.11 -3.43 -4.23
CA ARG A 289 -12.89 -3.15 -2.79
C ARG A 289 -11.93 -4.14 -2.12
N GLU A 290 -11.73 -5.36 -2.63
CA GLU A 290 -11.15 -6.44 -1.81
C GLU A 290 -9.76 -6.98 -2.21
N ASP A 291 -9.23 -6.70 -3.42
CA ASP A 291 -8.05 -7.43 -3.95
C ASP A 291 -6.68 -6.72 -3.88
N ARG A 292 -6.53 -5.69 -3.05
CA ARG A 292 -5.21 -5.14 -2.66
C ARG A 292 -4.41 -6.05 -1.71
N LYS A 293 -4.87 -7.28 -1.48
CA LYS A 293 -4.42 -8.08 -0.33
C LYS A 293 -3.15 -8.93 -0.53
N ASN A 294 -2.58 -9.13 -1.72
CA ASN A 294 -1.60 -10.22 -1.91
C ASN A 294 -0.38 -9.98 -2.84
N THR A 295 0.09 -8.74 -3.07
CA THR A 295 1.43 -8.56 -3.70
C THR A 295 2.35 -7.85 -2.72
N LEU A 296 3.46 -8.51 -2.39
CA LEU A 296 4.58 -7.97 -1.64
C LEU A 296 4.88 -6.53 -2.06
N ILE A 297 4.89 -5.67 -1.05
CA ILE A 297 5.08 -4.24 -1.16
C ILE A 297 6.56 -3.98 -1.42
N SER A 298 6.95 -3.91 -2.70
CA SER A 298 7.81 -2.80 -3.08
C SER A 298 6.87 -1.64 -3.38
N THR A 299 6.54 -0.83 -2.36
CA THR A 299 6.13 0.54 -2.68
C THR A 299 7.37 1.13 -3.32
N ASP A 300 7.35 1.39 -4.62
CA ASP A 300 8.32 2.29 -5.21
C ASP A 300 8.06 3.66 -4.55
N TYR A 301 8.77 3.91 -3.45
CA TYR A 301 8.57 5.10 -2.63
C TYR A 301 9.09 6.36 -3.34
N SER A 302 9.75 6.22 -4.50
CA SER A 302 10.00 7.35 -5.39
C SER A 302 8.68 8.01 -5.82
N THR A 303 7.59 7.24 -5.89
CA THR A 303 6.24 7.72 -6.23
C THR A 303 5.50 8.35 -5.06
N LEU A 304 5.91 8.10 -3.80
CA LEU A 304 5.30 8.72 -2.62
C LEU A 304 5.75 10.17 -2.50
N TRP A 305 4.84 11.12 -2.73
CA TRP A 305 5.12 12.55 -2.79
C TRP A 305 6.38 12.83 -3.63
N PRO A 306 6.31 12.74 -4.96
CA PRO A 306 7.50 12.80 -5.83
C PRO A 306 8.34 14.07 -5.60
N HIS A 307 7.70 15.18 -5.22
CA HIS A 307 8.34 16.46 -4.92
C HIS A 307 9.00 16.54 -3.54
N MET A 308 8.70 15.61 -2.63
CA MET A 308 9.25 15.60 -1.28
C MET A 308 10.53 14.75 -1.26
N PRO A 309 11.71 15.31 -0.94
CA PRO A 309 12.94 14.53 -0.87
C PRO A 309 12.95 13.60 0.34
N ILE A 310 13.81 12.58 0.32
CA ILE A 310 14.17 11.81 1.51
C ILE A 310 15.28 12.56 2.24
N ASP A 311 15.13 12.72 3.56
CA ASP A 311 16.24 13.15 4.40
C ASP A 311 17.17 11.96 4.66
N LYS A 312 18.31 11.94 3.95
CA LYS A 312 19.27 10.84 4.03
C LYS A 312 19.94 10.75 5.40
N VAL A 313 20.22 11.89 6.03
CA VAL A 313 20.90 11.94 7.33
C VAL A 313 19.99 11.35 8.40
N PHE A 314 18.73 11.80 8.43
CA PHE A 314 17.73 11.27 9.35
C PHE A 314 17.46 9.79 9.09
N ARG A 315 17.34 9.36 7.83
CA ARG A 315 17.15 7.95 7.48
C ARG A 315 18.28 7.05 7.97
N GLU A 316 19.54 7.44 7.76
CA GLU A 316 20.69 6.65 8.25
C GLU A 316 20.74 6.66 9.78
N ASN A 317 20.48 7.79 10.44
CA ASN A 317 20.39 7.86 11.91
C ASN A 317 19.32 6.89 12.46
N VAL A 318 18.14 6.84 11.85
CA VAL A 318 17.10 5.88 12.25
C VAL A 318 17.58 4.43 12.08
N LYS A 319 18.26 4.09 10.98
CA LYS A 319 18.82 2.73 10.79
C LYS A 319 19.85 2.37 11.85
N GLU A 320 20.76 3.29 12.16
CA GLU A 320 21.79 3.09 13.18
C GLU A 320 21.15 2.85 14.55
N ILE A 321 20.14 3.65 14.91
CA ILE A 321 19.39 3.49 16.16
C ILE A 321 18.66 2.14 16.20
N LEU A 322 17.94 1.76 15.14
CA LEU A 322 17.24 0.47 15.06
C LEU A 322 18.21 -0.71 15.21
N SER A 323 19.36 -0.64 14.54
CA SER A 323 20.42 -1.65 14.61
C SER A 323 21.05 -1.75 16.00
N ALA A 324 21.36 -0.60 16.64
CA ALA A 324 21.94 -0.54 17.97
C ALA A 324 21.04 -1.19 19.04
N HIS A 325 19.72 -1.05 18.89
CA HIS A 325 18.72 -1.67 19.77
C HIS A 325 18.34 -3.10 19.36
N LYS A 326 18.94 -3.63 18.28
CA LYS A 326 18.65 -4.96 17.73
C LYS A 326 17.17 -5.17 17.38
N PHE A 327 16.49 -4.12 16.94
CA PHE A 327 15.10 -4.21 16.54
C PHE A 327 14.95 -5.01 15.23
N PRO A 328 14.08 -6.03 15.17
CA PRO A 328 13.89 -6.85 13.98
C PRO A 328 13.15 -6.07 12.89
N TYR A 329 13.19 -6.56 11.64
CA TYR A 329 12.43 -5.96 10.54
C TYR A 329 10.92 -5.91 10.83
N SER A 330 10.37 -6.84 11.62
CA SER A 330 8.95 -6.84 12.05
C SER A 330 8.56 -5.72 13.02
N THR A 331 9.48 -4.80 13.34
CA THR A 331 9.21 -3.61 14.15
C THR A 331 8.16 -2.71 13.49
N ASN A 332 7.29 -2.14 14.31
CA ASN A 332 6.33 -1.12 13.88
C ASN A 332 6.90 0.27 14.17
N ILE A 333 6.86 1.18 13.19
CA ILE A 333 7.16 2.60 13.41
C ILE A 333 5.87 3.42 13.39
N LEU A 334 5.63 4.22 14.42
CA LEU A 334 4.54 5.20 14.48
C LEU A 334 5.09 6.59 14.18
N VAL A 335 4.56 7.29 13.17
CA VAL A 335 4.99 8.65 12.81
C VAL A 335 3.88 9.64 13.17
N LYS A 336 4.19 10.61 14.05
CA LYS A 336 3.27 11.73 14.36
C LYS A 336 4.07 12.93 14.89
N THR A 337 4.17 13.98 14.08
CA THR A 337 5.10 15.12 14.29
C THR A 337 4.42 16.40 14.81
N GLY A 338 3.19 16.27 15.36
CA GLY A 338 2.40 17.39 15.87
C GLY A 338 2.86 17.92 17.24
N GLY A 339 1.90 18.30 18.10
CA GLY A 339 2.18 18.81 19.45
C GLY A 339 2.17 17.73 20.53
N LEU A 340 2.37 18.14 21.79
CA LEU A 340 2.27 17.25 22.95
C LEU A 340 0.96 16.43 22.97
N GLY A 341 -0.17 17.05 22.62
CA GLY A 341 -1.45 16.36 22.54
C GLY A 341 -1.49 15.25 21.49
N ASP A 342 -0.90 15.50 20.33
CA ASP A 342 -0.74 14.50 19.27
C ASP A 342 0.11 13.32 19.74
N PHE A 343 1.22 13.60 20.45
CA PHE A 343 2.09 12.56 20.99
C PHE A 343 1.35 11.67 21.98
N VAL A 344 0.58 12.26 22.88
CA VAL A 344 -0.25 11.50 23.82
C VAL A 344 -1.30 10.67 23.08
N GLN A 345 -2.01 11.23 22.11
CA GLN A 345 -3.07 10.52 21.37
C GLN A 345 -2.56 9.30 20.59
N MET A 346 -1.30 9.31 20.13
CA MET A 346 -0.74 8.15 19.43
C MET A 346 -0.63 6.90 20.31
N THR A 347 -0.56 7.07 21.64
CA THR A 347 -0.38 5.95 22.58
C THR A 347 -1.56 4.99 22.58
N ALA A 348 -2.76 5.42 22.19
CA ALA A 348 -3.90 4.53 21.97
C ALA A 348 -3.65 3.54 20.82
N VAL A 349 -3.00 3.99 19.73
CA VAL A 349 -2.58 3.12 18.63
C VAL A 349 -1.46 2.18 19.08
N ALA A 350 -0.48 2.69 19.85
CA ALA A 350 0.58 1.87 20.41
C ALA A 350 0.02 0.76 21.31
N LYS A 351 -0.94 1.07 22.20
CA LYS A 351 -1.64 0.08 23.02
C LYS A 351 -2.34 -0.96 22.14
N ALA A 352 -3.08 -0.54 21.13
CA ALA A 352 -3.81 -1.44 20.26
C ALA A 352 -2.87 -2.43 19.53
N LEU A 353 -1.76 -1.93 19.00
CA LEU A 353 -0.75 -2.75 18.34
C LEU A 353 -0.08 -3.71 19.32
N LYS A 354 0.33 -3.23 20.50
CA LYS A 354 0.96 -4.07 21.54
C LYS A 354 -0.02 -5.11 22.10
N THR A 355 -1.31 -4.79 22.17
CA THR A 355 -2.36 -5.76 22.56
C THR A 355 -2.55 -6.84 21.50
N LYS A 356 -2.51 -6.46 20.22
CA LYS A 356 -2.64 -7.39 19.09
C LYS A 356 -1.41 -8.30 18.93
N GLU A 357 -0.21 -7.73 19.09
CA GLU A 357 1.08 -8.40 18.86
C GLU A 357 2.08 -8.00 19.96
N PRO A 358 2.02 -8.62 21.15
CA PRO A 358 2.79 -8.20 22.34
C PRO A 358 4.31 -8.14 22.15
N GLU A 359 4.85 -9.09 21.39
CA GLU A 359 6.30 -9.22 21.19
C GLU A 359 6.85 -8.29 20.10
N ARG A 360 5.99 -7.59 19.33
CA ARG A 360 6.46 -6.71 18.25
C ARG A 360 6.91 -5.36 18.83
N PRO A 361 8.16 -4.92 18.56
CA PRO A 361 8.61 -3.62 19.01
C PRO A 361 7.87 -2.48 18.31
N ILE A 362 7.70 -1.37 19.03
CA ILE A 362 7.03 -0.16 18.58
C ILE A 362 7.96 1.01 18.82
N VAL A 363 8.38 1.66 17.74
CA VAL A 363 9.21 2.86 17.76
C VAL A 363 8.34 4.06 17.39
N ALA A 364 8.32 5.10 18.22
CA ALA A 364 7.64 6.36 17.93
C ALA A 364 8.61 7.35 17.28
N ILE A 365 8.19 7.99 16.19
CA ILE A 365 8.89 9.12 15.58
C ILE A 365 8.06 10.38 15.78
N ILE A 366 8.64 11.33 16.50
CA ILE A 366 7.99 12.56 16.96
C ILE A 366 8.85 13.78 16.69
N GLY A 367 8.25 14.97 16.73
CA GLY A 367 9.00 16.21 16.51
C GLY A 367 10.05 16.48 17.59
N TYR A 368 9.67 16.31 18.86
CA TYR A 368 10.48 16.68 20.03
C TYR A 368 9.95 15.99 21.30
N CYS A 369 10.69 16.06 22.40
CA CYS A 369 10.33 15.52 23.71
C CYS A 369 10.19 13.98 23.76
N GLY A 370 11.16 13.25 23.20
CA GLY A 370 11.21 11.79 23.19
C GLY A 370 11.12 11.16 24.58
N SER A 371 11.68 11.83 25.59
CA SER A 371 11.62 11.41 26.99
C SER A 371 10.20 11.33 27.58
N LEU A 372 9.19 11.85 26.89
CA LEU A 372 7.78 11.62 27.20
C LEU A 372 7.44 10.12 27.24
N PHE A 373 8.11 9.31 26.41
CA PHE A 373 7.87 7.87 26.28
C PHE A 373 8.88 7.00 27.04
N ASP A 374 9.73 7.60 27.88
CA ASP A 374 10.63 6.82 28.73
C ASP A 374 9.83 5.88 29.64
N GLU A 375 10.22 4.60 29.63
CA GLU A 375 9.56 3.54 30.39
C GLU A 375 8.06 3.37 30.06
N HIS A 376 7.66 3.71 28.84
CA HIS A 376 6.27 3.56 28.39
C HIS A 376 5.94 2.08 28.13
N PRO A 377 4.77 1.57 28.56
CA PRO A 377 4.45 0.14 28.49
C PRO A 377 4.21 -0.38 27.05
N TYR A 378 3.93 0.52 26.11
CA TYR A 378 3.57 0.15 24.73
C TYR A 378 4.53 0.69 23.67
N ILE A 379 5.47 1.58 24.03
CA ILE A 379 6.40 2.22 23.10
C ILE A 379 7.79 1.91 23.60
N ASP A 380 8.57 1.21 22.79
CA ASP A 380 9.87 0.68 23.19
C ASP A 380 10.98 1.71 23.00
N LEU A 381 10.81 2.65 22.06
CA LEU A 381 11.76 3.74 21.80
C LEU A 381 11.07 4.94 21.16
N ALA A 382 11.55 6.15 21.45
CA ALA A 382 11.18 7.36 20.73
C ALA A 382 12.39 7.96 19.99
N ILE A 383 12.20 8.40 18.75
CA ILE A 383 13.20 9.08 17.92
C ILE A 383 12.65 10.46 17.55
N GLU A 384 13.44 11.50 17.81
CA GLU A 384 13.07 12.88 17.48
C GLU A 384 13.51 13.24 16.06
N CYS A 385 12.61 13.86 15.29
CA CYS A 385 12.86 14.32 13.92
C CYS A 385 12.96 15.85 13.80
N GLY A 386 12.87 16.58 14.91
CA GLY A 386 12.86 18.04 14.92
C GLY A 386 11.66 18.64 14.19
N SER A 387 11.88 19.77 13.51
CA SER A 387 10.85 20.51 12.76
C SER A 387 10.64 20.01 11.32
N MET A 388 11.03 18.77 11.01
CA MET A 388 10.90 18.19 9.67
C MET A 388 9.43 18.02 9.27
N ASP A 389 9.12 18.25 8.00
CA ASP A 389 7.76 18.05 7.45
C ASP A 389 7.31 16.59 7.61
N LEU A 390 6.03 16.40 7.97
CA LEU A 390 5.45 15.06 8.21
C LEU A 390 5.65 14.11 7.02
N HIS A 391 5.48 14.60 5.78
CA HIS A 391 5.65 13.79 4.57
C HIS A 391 7.11 13.42 4.37
N GLN A 392 8.03 14.36 4.62
CA GLN A 392 9.46 14.11 4.55
C GLN A 392 9.90 13.06 5.58
N VAL A 393 9.46 13.18 6.84
CA VAL A 393 9.74 12.20 7.91
C VAL A 393 9.23 10.83 7.51
N THR A 394 7.95 10.74 7.13
CA THR A 394 7.31 9.48 6.74
C THR A 394 8.04 8.83 5.57
N LYS A 395 8.30 9.58 4.49
CA LYS A 395 9.01 9.09 3.31
C LYS A 395 10.42 8.61 3.65
N SER A 396 11.08 9.27 4.62
CA SER A 396 12.45 8.93 5.04
C SER A 396 12.53 7.62 5.83
N VAL A 397 11.43 7.12 6.40
CA VAL A 397 11.44 5.90 7.24
C VAL A 397 10.66 4.73 6.65
N VAL A 398 9.82 4.95 5.63
CA VAL A 398 9.19 3.86 4.86
C VAL A 398 10.26 2.89 4.33
N ASN A 399 9.93 1.60 4.38
CA ASN A 399 10.79 0.45 4.04
C ASN A 399 12.05 0.27 4.91
N LEU A 400 12.22 1.01 6.02
CA LEU A 400 13.23 0.65 7.03
C LEU A 400 12.80 -0.55 7.88
N VAL A 401 11.50 -0.71 8.07
CA VAL A 401 10.86 -1.79 8.82
C VAL A 401 9.64 -2.32 8.05
N GLU A 402 9.05 -3.40 8.53
CA GLU A 402 7.90 -4.08 7.93
C GLU A 402 6.70 -3.15 7.82
N ASN A 403 6.39 -2.38 8.87
CA ASN A 403 5.24 -1.48 8.89
C ASN A 403 5.57 -0.09 9.45
N VAL A 404 5.18 0.94 8.69
CA VAL A 404 5.24 2.35 9.10
C VAL A 404 3.83 2.92 9.12
N PHE A 405 3.39 3.45 10.25
CA PHE A 405 2.08 4.02 10.46
C PHE A 405 2.17 5.54 10.48
N ASP A 406 1.65 6.19 9.43
CA ASP A 406 1.50 7.64 9.33
C ASP A 406 0.20 8.06 10.04
N LEU A 407 0.35 8.52 11.29
CA LEU A 407 -0.74 8.76 12.23
C LEU A 407 -1.30 10.19 12.15
N ARG A 408 -1.86 10.52 10.99
CA ARG A 408 -2.84 11.62 10.86
C ARG A 408 -4.17 11.18 11.45
N TYR A 409 -5.17 12.06 11.54
CA TYR A 409 -6.49 11.69 12.06
C TYR A 409 -7.10 10.49 11.31
N VAL A 410 -7.28 10.61 9.98
CA VAL A 410 -7.42 9.42 9.13
C VAL A 410 -6.01 8.93 8.85
N SER A 411 -5.63 7.77 9.36
CA SER A 411 -4.24 7.27 9.32
C SER A 411 -4.00 6.28 8.18
N ARG A 412 -2.73 6.11 7.78
CA ARG A 412 -2.33 5.11 6.79
C ARG A 412 -1.16 4.28 7.30
N ALA A 413 -1.21 2.97 7.10
CA ALA A 413 -0.05 2.10 7.20
C ALA A 413 0.60 1.87 5.84
N TYR A 414 1.93 1.87 5.82
CA TYR A 414 2.80 1.46 4.72
C TYR A 414 3.48 0.15 5.09
N GLY A 415 3.75 -0.70 4.10
CA GLY A 415 4.24 -2.06 4.34
C GLY A 415 3.11 -3.07 4.43
N THR A 416 3.36 -4.25 5.00
CA THR A 416 2.46 -5.43 4.90
C THR A 416 1.08 -5.22 5.54
N TRP A 417 0.91 -4.20 6.38
CA TRP A 417 -0.35 -3.86 7.02
C TRP A 417 -1.43 -3.41 6.03
N LYS A 418 -2.58 -4.07 6.11
CA LYS A 418 -3.74 -3.80 5.26
C LYS A 418 -4.56 -2.66 5.86
N ASN A 419 -4.57 -1.52 5.19
CA ASN A 419 -5.50 -0.42 5.51
C ASN A 419 -6.95 -0.85 5.30
N THR A 420 -7.86 -0.28 6.09
CA THR A 420 -9.28 -0.67 6.08
C THR A 420 -10.08 0.04 4.99
N ASP A 421 -11.30 -0.46 4.74
CA ASP A 421 -12.29 0.25 3.94
C ASP A 421 -12.62 1.63 4.51
N TYR A 422 -12.52 1.79 5.84
CA TYR A 422 -12.70 3.08 6.50
C TYR A 422 -11.64 4.09 6.03
N TYR A 423 -10.37 3.68 5.95
CA TYR A 423 -9.32 4.51 5.37
C TYR A 423 -9.64 4.89 3.92
N TYR A 424 -9.96 3.91 3.06
CA TYR A 424 -10.21 4.18 1.64
C TYR A 424 -11.44 5.06 1.40
N LYS A 425 -12.52 4.87 2.17
CA LYS A 425 -13.71 5.72 2.12
C LYS A 425 -13.41 7.16 2.52
N ASN A 426 -12.46 7.37 3.42
CA ASN A 426 -12.09 8.68 3.97
C ASN A 426 -10.75 9.19 3.43
N LEU A 427 -10.27 8.65 2.30
CA LEU A 427 -8.96 8.95 1.72
C LEU A 427 -8.76 10.45 1.45
N TRP A 428 -9.84 11.17 1.15
CA TRP A 428 -9.81 12.63 0.97
C TRP A 428 -9.24 13.35 2.19
N PHE A 429 -9.62 12.94 3.42
CA PHE A 429 -9.12 13.54 4.65
C PHE A 429 -7.62 13.32 4.84
N TYR A 430 -7.12 12.12 4.50
CA TYR A 430 -5.69 11.81 4.56
C TYR A 430 -4.89 12.64 3.55
N ASN A 431 -5.33 12.69 2.30
CA ASN A 431 -4.62 13.40 1.21
C ASN A 431 -4.62 14.92 1.37
N HIS A 432 -5.65 15.49 1.99
CA HIS A 432 -5.78 16.94 2.21
C HIS A 432 -5.40 17.35 3.63
N PHE A 433 -4.80 16.46 4.41
CA PHE A 433 -4.26 16.83 5.71
C PHE A 433 -3.12 17.85 5.52
N PRO A 434 -3.08 18.92 6.32
CA PRO A 434 -3.93 19.14 7.49
C PRO A 434 -5.19 19.99 7.23
N ASN A 435 -5.34 20.56 6.03
CA ASN A 435 -6.47 21.41 5.63
C ASN A 435 -7.83 20.72 5.72
N SER A 436 -7.88 19.38 5.69
CA SER A 436 -9.10 18.61 5.94
C SER A 436 -9.62 18.74 7.39
N GLY A 437 -8.84 19.30 8.31
CA GLY A 437 -9.19 19.49 9.73
C GLY A 437 -10.46 20.32 9.98
N ILE A 438 -10.83 21.23 9.07
CA ILE A 438 -12.08 22.00 9.17
C ILE A 438 -13.35 21.15 9.01
N ARG A 439 -13.21 19.92 8.49
CA ARG A 439 -14.31 18.99 8.22
C ARG A 439 -14.18 17.68 9.00
N VAL A 440 -13.17 17.55 9.87
CA VAL A 440 -12.92 16.30 10.59
C VAL A 440 -14.11 15.89 11.47
N SER A 441 -14.90 16.85 11.93
CA SER A 441 -16.14 16.61 12.68
C SER A 441 -17.22 15.89 11.85
N ASP A 442 -17.18 15.98 10.52
CA ASP A 442 -18.10 15.26 9.62
C ASP A 442 -17.96 13.73 9.79
N LEU A 443 -16.81 13.26 10.30
CA LEU A 443 -16.55 11.85 10.56
C LEU A 443 -17.17 11.34 11.87
N ASN A 444 -17.65 12.24 12.73
CA ASN A 444 -18.36 11.95 13.98
C ASN A 444 -17.64 10.92 14.88
N LYS A 445 -16.33 11.08 15.07
CA LYS A 445 -15.50 10.23 15.93
C LYS A 445 -14.37 11.03 16.56
N HIS A 446 -13.94 10.58 17.74
CA HIS A 446 -12.72 11.08 18.35
C HIS A 446 -11.51 10.77 17.47
N VAL A 447 -10.51 11.65 17.45
CA VAL A 447 -9.33 11.49 16.58
C VAL A 447 -8.53 10.22 16.86
N CYS A 448 -8.46 9.76 18.10
CA CYS A 448 -7.86 8.45 18.42
C CYS A 448 -8.61 7.30 17.75
N ASP A 449 -9.95 7.34 17.77
CA ASP A 449 -10.77 6.33 17.12
C ASP A 449 -10.66 6.43 15.60
N LEU A 450 -10.54 7.63 15.03
CA LEU A 450 -10.25 7.79 13.60
C LEU A 450 -8.95 7.06 13.21
N MET A 451 -7.88 7.19 14.00
CA MET A 451 -6.62 6.48 13.77
C MET A 451 -6.83 4.96 13.84
N LEU A 452 -7.49 4.49 14.90
CA LEU A 452 -7.74 3.07 15.13
C LEU A 452 -8.60 2.43 14.03
N TYR A 453 -9.70 3.06 13.63
CA TYR A 453 -10.58 2.56 12.57
C TYR A 453 -9.89 2.56 11.19
N SER A 454 -9.05 3.57 10.91
CA SER A 454 -8.28 3.61 9.67
C SER A 454 -7.31 2.42 9.55
N LEU A 455 -6.85 1.90 10.69
CA LEU A 455 -5.87 0.83 10.80
C LEU A 455 -6.47 -0.54 11.15
N GLY A 456 -7.78 -0.63 11.43
CA GLY A 456 -8.45 -1.88 11.81
C GLY A 456 -8.06 -2.36 13.22
N LEU A 457 -7.90 -1.39 14.13
CA LEU A 457 -7.40 -1.57 15.49
C LEU A 457 -8.44 -1.24 16.57
N GLU A 458 -9.63 -0.81 16.19
CA GLU A 458 -10.72 -0.34 17.07
C GLU A 458 -11.24 -1.39 18.07
N LYS A 459 -10.97 -2.67 17.83
CA LYS A 459 -11.33 -3.75 18.76
C LYS A 459 -10.31 -3.96 19.89
N TYR A 460 -9.12 -3.33 19.80
CA TYR A 460 -8.03 -3.51 20.77
C TYR A 460 -7.81 -2.29 21.68
N ALA A 461 -8.25 -1.11 21.24
CA ALA A 461 -8.23 0.11 22.03
C ALA A 461 -9.31 1.08 21.54
N ASN A 462 -9.53 2.15 22.29
CA ASN A 462 -10.35 3.30 21.91
C ASN A 462 -9.74 4.61 22.44
N CYS A 463 -10.42 5.74 22.25
CA CYS A 463 -9.96 7.05 22.71
C CYS A 463 -9.66 7.18 24.21
N ASN A 464 -10.17 6.31 25.08
CA ASN A 464 -9.84 6.33 26.51
C ASN A 464 -8.47 5.74 26.84
N ASP A 465 -7.84 5.08 25.88
CA ASP A 465 -6.64 4.28 26.11
C ASP A 465 -5.32 5.03 25.90
N VAL A 466 -5.37 6.36 25.95
CA VAL A 466 -4.16 7.18 25.98
C VAL A 466 -3.47 7.06 27.34
N PHE A 467 -2.14 6.98 27.34
CA PHE A 467 -1.38 6.75 28.57
C PHE A 467 -0.02 7.46 28.51
N ILE A 468 0.43 8.00 29.64
CA ILE A 468 1.79 8.49 29.84
C ILE A 468 2.20 8.12 31.27
N LYS A 469 3.43 7.61 31.45
CA LYS A 469 3.96 7.33 32.78
C LYS A 469 4.37 8.65 33.47
N PRO A 470 3.66 9.08 34.53
CA PRO A 470 4.03 10.32 35.21
C PRO A 470 5.38 10.17 35.92
N ASN A 471 6.14 11.26 36.00
CA ASN A 471 7.27 11.38 36.90
C ASN A 471 6.76 12.00 38.22
N LEU A 472 6.70 11.18 39.27
CA LEU A 472 6.22 11.58 40.59
C LEU A 472 7.34 12.13 41.50
N MET A 473 8.59 12.19 41.02
CA MET A 473 9.69 12.86 41.69
C MET A 473 9.60 14.37 41.46
N ILE A 474 8.56 14.96 42.03
CA ILE A 474 8.22 16.38 41.98
C ILE A 474 8.01 16.92 43.39
N GLU A 475 8.14 18.24 43.55
CA GLU A 475 7.79 18.90 44.80
C GLU A 475 6.28 18.78 45.05
N LYS A 476 5.90 18.33 46.25
CA LYS A 476 4.50 18.16 46.61
C LYS A 476 3.90 19.51 47.01
N ILE A 477 2.77 19.83 46.41
CA ILE A 477 1.96 20.99 46.80
C ILE A 477 1.10 20.58 48.00
N LEU A 478 1.23 21.30 49.12
CA LEU A 478 0.42 21.05 50.31
C LEU A 478 -0.97 21.68 50.13
N GLY A 479 -2.00 20.85 50.17
CA GLY A 479 -3.39 21.26 50.00
C GLY A 479 -3.98 20.83 48.66
N ASP A 480 -5.29 21.01 48.52
CA ASP A 480 -6.00 20.66 47.30
C ASP A 480 -5.71 21.69 46.21
N TYR A 481 -5.35 21.20 45.02
CA TYR A 481 -5.01 22.05 43.89
C TYR A 481 -5.60 21.52 42.59
N VAL A 482 -5.78 22.44 41.64
CA VAL A 482 -6.18 22.15 40.26
C VAL A 482 -5.13 22.70 39.31
N VAL A 483 -4.95 22.05 38.18
CA VAL A 483 -4.07 22.54 37.12
C VAL A 483 -4.87 23.39 36.15
N VAL A 484 -4.36 24.59 35.85
CA VAL A 484 -4.94 25.50 34.86
C VAL A 484 -4.01 25.72 33.67
N SER A 485 -4.58 25.85 32.47
CA SER A 485 -3.82 26.24 31.27
C SER A 485 -4.72 26.83 30.20
N ASP A 486 -4.25 27.89 29.53
CA ASP A 486 -4.92 28.55 28.40
C ASP A 486 -4.07 28.48 27.12
N SER A 487 -3.11 27.55 27.08
CA SER A 487 -2.20 27.41 25.95
C SER A 487 -2.60 26.26 25.04
N ALA A 488 -2.67 26.56 23.74
CA ALA A 488 -2.91 25.60 22.68
C ALA A 488 -1.62 24.91 22.19
N GLY A 489 -0.47 25.21 22.80
CA GLY A 489 0.87 24.86 22.30
C GLY A 489 1.57 26.07 21.66
N SER A 490 2.79 25.84 21.16
CA SER A 490 3.89 26.79 20.86
C SER A 490 3.62 27.94 19.88
N VAL A 491 2.37 28.26 19.56
CA VAL A 491 2.02 29.34 18.66
C VAL A 491 0.76 30.08 19.10
N PRO A 492 0.73 31.43 19.05
CA PRO A 492 -0.39 32.21 19.57
C PRO A 492 -1.70 31.96 18.79
N GLY A 493 -2.52 31.04 19.28
CA GLY A 493 -3.90 30.85 18.80
C GLY A 493 -4.89 31.70 19.58
N GLU A 494 -5.23 32.90 19.09
CA GLU A 494 -6.24 33.77 19.73
C GLU A 494 -7.64 33.12 19.82
N LEU A 495 -7.96 32.15 18.96
CA LEU A 495 -9.32 31.61 18.84
C LEU A 495 -9.70 30.63 19.95
N LYS A 496 -8.73 30.02 20.64
CA LYS A 496 -9.01 29.05 21.70
C LYS A 496 -9.01 29.67 23.10
N ARG A 497 -8.28 30.79 23.27
CA ARG A 497 -8.05 31.41 24.57
C ARG A 497 -9.35 31.92 25.18
N TRP A 498 -9.55 31.61 26.45
CA TRP A 498 -10.66 32.16 27.20
C TRP A 498 -10.35 33.59 27.64
N SER A 499 -11.39 34.36 28.01
CA SER A 499 -11.22 35.76 28.33
C SER A 499 -10.41 35.98 29.61
N GLU A 500 -9.54 37.00 29.64
CA GLU A 500 -8.79 37.40 30.85
C GLU A 500 -9.71 37.61 32.05
N LYS A 501 -10.87 38.24 31.85
CA LYS A 501 -11.90 38.42 32.89
C LYS A 501 -12.47 37.09 33.41
N GLY A 502 -12.62 36.11 32.52
CA GLY A 502 -13.06 34.76 32.87
C GLY A 502 -12.02 34.05 33.74
N TRP A 503 -10.75 34.10 33.33
CA TRP A 503 -9.63 33.57 34.12
C TRP A 503 -9.48 34.25 35.47
N ASP A 504 -9.47 35.58 35.53
CA ASP A 504 -9.42 36.35 36.78
C ASP A 504 -10.56 35.95 37.73
N GLY A 505 -11.80 35.86 37.22
CA GLY A 505 -12.95 35.44 38.01
C GLY A 505 -12.85 34.00 38.51
N LEU A 506 -12.39 33.07 37.66
CA LEU A 506 -12.22 31.66 38.01
C LEU A 506 -11.14 31.49 39.08
N ILE A 507 -9.98 32.15 38.95
CA ILE A 507 -8.88 32.04 39.91
C ILE A 507 -9.29 32.59 41.28
N LYS A 508 -9.98 33.73 41.33
CA LYS A 508 -10.55 34.28 42.58
C LYS A 508 -11.57 33.33 43.19
N TRP A 509 -12.43 32.74 42.36
CA TRP A 509 -13.40 31.77 42.82
C TRP A 509 -12.72 30.50 43.39
N LEU A 510 -11.71 29.94 42.73
CA LEU A 510 -10.95 28.78 43.24
C LEU A 510 -10.32 29.05 44.61
N HIS A 511 -9.70 30.22 44.81
CA HIS A 511 -9.19 30.62 46.12
C HIS A 511 -10.30 30.71 47.19
N SER A 512 -11.48 31.21 46.83
CA SER A 512 -12.62 31.24 47.76
C SER A 512 -13.11 29.84 48.15
N GLN A 513 -12.81 28.82 47.35
CA GLN A 513 -13.08 27.41 47.64
C GLN A 513 -11.91 26.73 48.37
N GLY A 514 -10.83 27.45 48.71
CA GLY A 514 -9.64 26.88 49.35
C GLY A 514 -8.78 26.03 48.41
N ILE A 515 -8.98 26.13 47.10
CA ILE A 515 -8.25 25.37 46.08
C ILE A 515 -7.10 26.20 45.53
N ILE A 516 -5.91 25.61 45.43
CA ILE A 516 -4.72 26.23 44.86
C ILE A 516 -4.75 26.08 43.32
N PRO A 517 -4.77 27.17 42.54
CA PRO A 517 -4.63 27.09 41.09
C PRO A 517 -3.15 27.03 40.70
N VAL A 518 -2.78 25.99 39.95
CA VAL A 518 -1.40 25.75 39.50
C VAL A 518 -1.35 25.87 37.99
N GLN A 519 -0.58 26.81 37.45
CA GLN A 519 -0.45 26.97 36.00
C GLN A 519 0.69 26.14 35.44
N LEU A 520 0.36 25.21 34.53
CA LEU A 520 1.34 24.48 33.71
C LEU A 520 1.36 25.02 32.28
N GLY A 521 2.53 24.95 31.65
CA GLY A 521 2.75 25.43 30.29
C GLY A 521 4.24 25.60 29.98
N VAL A 522 4.53 26.13 28.80
CA VAL A 522 5.88 26.55 28.42
C VAL A 522 6.17 27.95 28.97
N GLU A 523 7.44 28.29 29.11
CA GLU A 523 7.86 29.61 29.65
C GLU A 523 7.27 30.79 28.87
N THR A 524 7.04 30.62 27.56
CA THR A 524 6.50 31.66 26.67
C THR A 524 4.98 31.84 26.77
N ASP A 525 4.26 30.98 27.49
CA ASP A 525 2.83 31.15 27.70
C ASP A 525 2.55 32.38 28.57
N SER A 526 1.39 33.03 28.42
CA SER A 526 1.02 34.17 29.27
C SER A 526 0.61 33.70 30.67
N LEU A 527 0.96 34.47 31.71
CA LEU A 527 0.50 34.18 33.07
C LEU A 527 -0.98 34.52 33.16
N LEU A 528 -1.80 33.58 33.64
CA LEU A 528 -3.25 33.75 33.64
C LEU A 528 -3.74 34.77 34.67
N HIS A 529 -3.12 34.76 35.85
CA HIS A 529 -3.43 35.65 36.96
C HIS A 529 -2.27 35.62 37.96
N SER A 530 -1.99 36.72 38.66
CA SER A 530 -0.87 36.80 39.63
C SER A 530 -1.02 35.86 40.84
N GLY A 531 -2.24 35.43 41.12
CA GLY A 531 -2.58 34.51 42.21
C GLY A 531 -2.40 33.03 41.92
N VAL A 532 -1.94 32.62 40.73
CA VAL A 532 -1.66 31.19 40.46
C VAL A 532 -0.26 30.81 40.91
N MET A 533 -0.08 29.55 41.28
CA MET A 533 1.25 28.96 41.42
C MET A 533 1.83 28.70 40.03
N ASP A 534 2.82 29.49 39.64
CA ASP A 534 3.40 29.46 38.30
C ASP A 534 4.47 28.37 38.14
N LEU A 535 4.13 27.31 37.41
CA LEU A 535 5.03 26.20 37.04
C LEU A 535 5.33 26.15 35.53
N ARG A 536 5.01 27.23 34.79
CA ARG A 536 5.37 27.33 33.36
C ARG A 536 6.88 27.27 33.18
N GLY A 537 7.35 26.47 32.23
CA GLY A 537 8.78 26.30 31.95
C GLY A 537 9.60 25.64 33.07
N LYS A 538 8.99 25.28 34.20
CA LYS A 538 9.66 24.68 35.38
C LYS A 538 9.50 23.17 35.47
N THR A 539 8.88 22.55 34.48
CA THR A 539 8.58 21.12 34.47
C THR A 539 8.92 20.49 33.13
N THR A 540 9.39 19.26 33.16
CA THR A 540 9.35 18.36 32.00
C THR A 540 7.91 17.87 31.77
N PRO A 541 7.56 17.38 30.56
CA PRO A 541 6.23 16.83 30.30
C PRO A 541 5.81 15.72 31.27
N ARG A 542 6.73 14.81 31.67
CA ARG A 542 6.43 13.76 32.66
C ARG A 542 6.23 14.32 34.08
N GLN A 543 6.92 15.39 34.46
CA GLN A 543 6.69 16.07 35.75
C GLN A 543 5.35 16.82 35.74
N ALA A 544 5.00 17.49 34.64
CA ALA A 544 3.68 18.08 34.44
C ALA A 544 2.57 17.02 34.57
N ALA A 545 2.79 15.82 34.01
CA ALA A 545 1.90 14.67 34.17
C ALA A 545 1.80 14.22 35.65
N GLY A 546 2.89 14.32 36.41
CA GLY A 546 2.89 14.07 37.86
C GLY A 546 2.04 15.07 38.63
N TYR A 547 2.16 16.37 38.34
CA TYR A 547 1.29 17.39 38.95
C TYR A 547 -0.17 17.19 38.56
N LEU A 548 -0.48 16.83 37.33
CA LEU A 548 -1.85 16.49 36.92
C LEU A 548 -2.38 15.27 37.69
N LYS A 549 -1.56 14.21 37.83
CA LYS A 549 -1.94 12.97 38.52
C LYS A 549 -2.34 13.19 39.98
N LEU A 550 -1.69 14.13 40.65
CA LEU A 550 -1.91 14.45 42.06
C LEU A 550 -2.91 15.60 42.29
N SER A 551 -3.41 16.23 41.22
CA SER A 551 -4.39 17.32 41.29
C SER A 551 -5.83 16.81 41.45
N LYS A 552 -6.75 17.69 41.88
CA LYS A 552 -8.20 17.45 41.82
C LYS A 552 -8.75 17.45 40.39
N GLY A 553 -7.99 17.98 39.44
CA GLY A 553 -8.35 18.00 38.03
C GLY A 553 -7.69 19.10 37.24
N TYR A 554 -7.91 19.06 35.93
CA TYR A 554 -7.51 20.06 34.97
C TYR A 554 -8.69 20.99 34.62
N ILE A 555 -8.42 22.28 34.51
CA ILE A 555 -9.37 23.30 34.05
C ILE A 555 -8.69 24.17 33.00
N GLY A 556 -9.21 24.19 31.78
CA GLY A 556 -8.61 25.00 30.74
C GLY A 556 -9.17 24.76 29.36
N ILE A 557 -8.43 25.15 28.35
CA ILE A 557 -8.83 24.97 26.95
C ILE A 557 -8.38 23.60 26.43
N GLU A 558 -8.94 23.17 25.29
CA GLU A 558 -8.40 22.00 24.59
C GLU A 558 -6.97 22.28 24.05
N GLY A 559 -6.02 21.46 24.50
CA GLY A 559 -4.60 21.56 24.15
C GLY A 559 -3.76 20.41 24.74
N GLY A 560 -2.43 20.53 24.62
CA GLY A 560 -1.51 19.45 25.03
C GLY A 560 -1.61 19.05 26.51
N ILE A 561 -1.76 20.02 27.42
CA ILE A 561 -1.90 19.75 28.86
C ILE A 561 -3.21 19.02 29.18
N TYR A 562 -4.29 19.32 28.46
CA TYR A 562 -5.57 18.59 28.59
C TYR A 562 -5.41 17.11 28.18
N HIS A 563 -4.80 16.84 27.03
CA HIS A 563 -4.58 15.44 26.62
C HIS A 563 -3.65 14.71 27.61
N LEU A 564 -2.66 15.39 28.17
CA LEU A 564 -1.81 14.85 29.23
C LEU A 564 -2.61 14.56 30.51
N ALA A 565 -3.57 15.42 30.88
CA ALA A 565 -4.47 15.22 32.02
C ALA A 565 -5.27 13.92 31.86
N LYS A 566 -5.83 13.69 30.66
CA LYS A 566 -6.50 12.43 30.34
C LYS A 566 -5.57 11.23 30.50
N ALA A 567 -4.34 11.32 29.99
CA ALA A 567 -3.40 10.20 30.00
C ALA A 567 -2.95 9.73 31.40
N VAL A 568 -3.13 10.58 32.42
CA VAL A 568 -2.87 10.23 33.83
C VAL A 568 -4.16 10.00 34.64
N GLY A 569 -5.33 10.16 34.00
CA GLY A 569 -6.64 9.97 34.61
C GLY A 569 -7.10 11.12 35.49
N ALA A 570 -6.63 12.35 35.24
CA ALA A 570 -7.10 13.53 35.96
C ALA A 570 -8.48 14.00 35.41
N PRO A 571 -9.49 14.22 36.28
CA PRO A 571 -10.76 14.82 35.86
C PRO A 571 -10.53 16.14 35.14
N SER A 572 -11.29 16.42 34.08
CA SER A 572 -11.01 17.58 33.23
C SER A 572 -12.28 18.37 32.90
N VAL A 573 -12.26 19.67 33.19
CA VAL A 573 -13.23 20.67 32.70
C VAL A 573 -12.58 21.44 31.58
N VAL A 574 -13.12 21.31 30.37
CA VAL A 574 -12.45 21.77 29.15
C VAL A 574 -13.33 22.73 28.37
N ILE A 575 -12.77 23.90 28.12
CA ILE A 575 -13.37 24.95 27.31
C ILE A 575 -13.10 24.63 25.84
N PHE A 576 -14.17 24.33 25.10
CA PHE A 576 -14.14 24.10 23.67
C PHE A 576 -14.61 25.34 22.92
N ALA A 577 -13.71 25.91 22.13
CA ALA A 577 -13.93 27.16 21.42
C ALA A 577 -14.10 26.92 19.91
N SER A 578 -13.00 27.02 19.16
CA SER A 578 -12.95 26.82 17.71
C SER A 578 -12.70 25.37 17.29
N THR A 579 -12.34 24.48 18.22
CA THR A 579 -12.15 23.03 17.99
C THR A 579 -13.42 22.23 18.26
N SER A 580 -13.53 21.09 17.58
CA SER A 580 -14.69 20.21 17.71
C SER A 580 -14.60 19.35 18.97
N GLU A 581 -15.58 19.48 19.87
CA GLU A 581 -15.68 18.60 21.04
C GLU A 581 -15.89 17.14 20.62
N THR A 582 -16.57 16.89 19.50
CA THR A 582 -16.77 15.51 18.99
C THR A 582 -15.45 14.81 18.66
N CYS A 583 -14.46 15.57 18.22
CA CYS A 583 -13.18 15.01 17.76
C CYS A 583 -12.12 14.96 18.87
N PHE A 584 -12.17 15.85 19.85
CA PHE A 584 -11.08 16.03 20.84
C PHE A 584 -11.54 15.91 22.30
N ALA A 585 -12.84 15.91 22.59
CA ALA A 585 -13.31 15.62 23.94
C ALA A 585 -13.27 14.11 24.18
N TYR A 586 -12.66 13.68 25.27
CA TYR A 586 -12.78 12.30 25.72
C TYR A 586 -14.18 12.09 26.34
N PRO A 587 -14.73 10.86 26.35
CA PRO A 587 -16.08 10.58 26.86
C PRO A 587 -16.37 11.09 28.29
N ASP A 588 -15.35 11.13 29.15
CA ASP A 588 -15.39 11.58 30.55
C ASP A 588 -15.04 13.07 30.73
N THR A 589 -14.91 13.83 29.65
CA THR A 589 -14.58 15.26 29.72
C THR A 589 -15.82 16.09 30.06
N HIS A 590 -15.70 16.97 31.06
CA HIS A 590 -16.71 17.99 31.32
C HIS A 590 -16.54 19.14 30.31
N VAL A 591 -17.16 18.99 29.15
CA VAL A 591 -17.11 19.96 28.04
C VAL A 591 -17.92 21.21 28.40
N VAL A 592 -17.29 22.38 28.29
CA VAL A 592 -17.93 23.69 28.47
C VAL A 592 -17.78 24.51 27.18
N THR A 593 -18.91 24.80 26.53
CA THR A 593 -18.93 25.53 25.25
C THR A 593 -20.32 26.09 24.97
N ARG A 594 -20.41 27.24 24.29
CA ARG A 594 -21.70 27.89 23.95
C ARG A 594 -22.36 27.34 22.68
N ARG A 595 -21.63 26.60 21.83
CA ARG A 595 -22.14 26.02 20.57
C ARG A 595 -22.90 26.99 19.64
N LEU A 596 -22.42 28.23 19.53
CA LEU A 596 -22.98 29.27 18.65
C LEU A 596 -22.50 29.19 17.20
N CYS A 597 -21.34 28.59 16.96
CA CYS A 597 -20.69 28.51 15.65
C CYS A 597 -20.10 27.11 15.43
N GLN A 598 -20.00 26.70 14.16
CA GLN A 598 -19.30 25.48 13.79
C GLN A 598 -17.79 25.61 14.05
N PRO A 599 -17.12 24.56 14.57
CA PRO A 599 -15.67 24.52 14.73
C PRO A 599 -14.93 24.76 13.40
N CYS A 600 -13.94 25.66 13.37
CA CYS A 600 -13.26 26.09 12.14
C CYS A 600 -11.72 26.18 12.26
N TRP A 601 -11.15 25.43 13.20
CA TRP A 601 -9.78 25.53 13.72
C TRP A 601 -8.58 25.28 12.77
N TRP A 602 -8.77 24.90 11.49
CA TRP A 602 -7.64 24.60 10.57
C TRP A 602 -7.70 25.32 9.21
N ASN A 603 -7.66 26.65 9.21
CA ASN A 603 -7.29 27.43 8.01
C ASN A 603 -5.76 27.63 7.95
N GLU A 604 -5.23 28.00 6.78
CA GLU A 604 -3.83 27.80 6.31
C GLU A 604 -2.69 28.33 7.22
N SER A 605 -2.98 29.01 8.33
CA SER A 605 -2.02 29.19 9.42
C SER A 605 -2.74 29.27 10.78
N TRP A 606 -2.88 28.14 11.48
CA TRP A 606 -3.37 28.07 12.87
C TRP A 606 -2.74 29.16 13.76
N THR A 607 -1.45 29.39 13.52
CA THR A 607 -0.56 30.33 14.21
C THR A 607 -1.00 31.79 14.13
N GLN A 608 -1.88 32.12 13.18
CA GLN A 608 -2.44 33.45 12.94
C GLN A 608 -3.95 33.39 12.72
N ALA A 609 -4.60 32.27 13.07
CA ALA A 609 -5.99 32.03 12.71
C ALA A 609 -6.89 33.12 13.31
N LYS A 610 -7.60 33.83 12.45
CA LYS A 610 -8.67 34.77 12.80
C LYS A 610 -10.02 34.12 12.47
N CYS A 611 -11.09 34.55 13.16
CA CYS A 611 -12.44 34.11 12.79
C CYS A 611 -12.69 34.48 11.32
N LEU A 612 -13.11 33.52 10.50
CA LEU A 612 -13.36 33.71 9.06
C LEU A 612 -14.41 34.80 8.79
N HIS A 613 -15.29 35.06 9.76
CA HIS A 613 -16.32 36.10 9.69
C HIS A 613 -15.91 37.43 10.35
N GLY A 614 -14.68 37.57 10.83
CA GLY A 614 -14.19 38.78 11.49
C GLY A 614 -14.84 39.10 12.85
N LYS A 615 -15.61 38.17 13.44
CA LYS A 615 -16.38 38.37 14.68
C LYS A 615 -15.84 37.51 15.84
N LYS A 616 -15.27 38.12 16.89
CA LYS A 616 -14.82 37.36 18.09
C LYS A 616 -15.98 36.69 18.88
N THR A 617 -17.23 37.09 18.63
CA THR A 617 -18.42 36.47 19.22
C THR A 617 -18.70 35.04 18.72
N CYS A 618 -17.98 34.58 17.69
CA CYS A 618 -18.13 33.24 17.10
C CYS A 618 -17.41 32.12 17.88
N LEU A 619 -16.57 32.43 18.87
CA LEU A 619 -15.60 31.48 19.45
C LEU A 619 -16.19 30.45 20.43
N ASN A 620 -17.51 30.36 20.57
CA ASN A 620 -18.17 29.45 21.52
C ASN A 620 -17.68 29.55 23.00
N LEU A 621 -16.95 30.61 23.36
CA LEU A 621 -16.37 30.79 24.69
C LEU A 621 -17.47 30.97 25.76
N PRO A 622 -17.46 30.19 26.85
CA PRO A 622 -18.48 30.22 27.89
C PRO A 622 -18.35 31.44 28.82
N ASP A 623 -19.39 31.68 29.61
CA ASP A 623 -19.33 32.58 30.76
C ASP A 623 -18.70 31.91 32.00
N LEU A 624 -18.37 32.72 33.01
CA LEU A 624 -17.76 32.25 34.26
C LEU A 624 -18.64 31.23 34.98
N GLN A 625 -19.94 31.46 35.06
CA GLN A 625 -20.87 30.60 35.81
C GLN A 625 -20.89 29.18 35.24
N SER A 626 -20.96 29.06 33.92
CA SER A 626 -20.94 27.78 33.21
C SER A 626 -19.67 26.98 33.51
N VAL A 627 -18.52 27.67 33.64
CA VAL A 627 -17.25 27.04 34.02
C VAL A 627 -17.26 26.65 35.50
N THR A 628 -17.62 27.54 36.42
CA THR A 628 -17.62 27.23 37.86
C THR A 628 -18.62 26.15 38.24
N ASP A 629 -19.76 26.04 37.54
CA ASP A 629 -20.72 24.95 37.71
C ASP A 629 -20.14 23.60 37.31
N ALA A 630 -19.37 23.56 36.22
CA ALA A 630 -18.67 22.34 35.78
C ALA A 630 -17.52 21.99 36.74
N VAL A 631 -16.74 22.97 37.19
CA VAL A 631 -15.65 22.78 38.16
C VAL A 631 -16.18 22.29 39.50
N SER A 632 -17.32 22.81 39.96
CA SER A 632 -17.96 22.35 41.20
C SER A 632 -18.33 20.86 41.16
N LYS A 633 -18.55 20.27 39.99
CA LYS A 633 -18.85 18.84 39.86
C LYS A 633 -17.61 18.00 40.12
N ILE A 634 -16.45 18.39 39.58
CA ILE A 634 -15.20 17.63 39.79
C ILE A 634 -14.65 17.79 41.21
N LEU A 635 -14.86 18.94 41.86
CA LEU A 635 -14.42 19.17 43.24
C LEU A 635 -15.25 18.40 44.28
N LYS A 636 -16.50 18.02 43.96
CA LYS A 636 -17.40 17.29 44.89
C LYS A 636 -17.21 15.77 44.88
N THR A 637 -16.52 15.22 43.89
CA THR A 637 -16.47 13.77 43.64
C THR A 637 -15.72 12.95 44.72
N ASP A 638 -15.00 13.61 45.64
CA ASP A 638 -14.20 12.94 46.68
C ASP A 638 -14.97 12.56 47.97
N GLU A 639 -16.25 12.97 48.13
CA GLU A 639 -17.00 12.69 49.38
C GLU A 639 -17.69 11.30 49.41
N SER A 640 -17.55 10.47 48.37
CA SER A 640 -18.34 9.21 48.25
C SER A 640 -17.54 7.91 48.19
N ILE A 641 -16.24 7.95 48.49
CA ILE A 641 -15.41 6.74 48.57
C ILE A 641 -14.65 6.73 49.90
N PHE A 642 -15.39 6.42 50.97
CA PHE A 642 -14.84 5.95 52.24
C PHE A 642 -15.69 4.78 52.76
#